data_AF-A0A1I2R3D7-F1
#
_entry.id   AF-A0A1I2R3D7-F1
#
_cell.length_a   1.000
_cell.length_b   1.000
_cell.length_c   1.000
_cell.angle_alpha   90.00
_cell.angle_beta   90.00
_cell.angle_gamma   90.00
#
_symmetry.space_group_name_H-M   'P 1'
#
loop_
_entity.id
_entity.type
_entity.pdbx_description
1 polymer ?
#
loop_
_entity_poly.entity_id
_entity_poly.type
_entity_poly.pdbx_seq_one_letter_code
_entity_poly.pdbx_strand_id
1 'polypeptide(L)'
;MEEKLNKRLVIGILAHVDAGKTTLSECILYESGKIRSLGRVDNGSAYLDTNHMEKERGITIFSKMATFILKDVSISMLDTPGHVDFSAEMEKTLSVLDYAILVVNGADGVQGHTETLWRLLARYGVPAFIFVNKMDQPGTDKERLLRELEKHFGNAVVDFTEAGVYSMSDSLKENIAMCDERVMDRYLERGVLDPKDVRDMIWDRKLFPVYFGSALKNFGIKEFLDGIYTFTEIPLYPDAFGAKVFKISKDDADRRLTYMKITGGELKVRTELVPGEKISEIRIYSGAKYVNTDVAEAGTVCAVLGISGLKTGDSVGCEPKGKDPSLKPVLDYNVISKDMDQLELYRKLEPLSDEYPELHINWDSKLKEIHVHLMGEVQTEILKKLVKERFDVDIEFGESKILYLETIDEAVSGVGHFEPLRHYAEVHLLMEPLPRGSGLQFRADCPTDELQINWQRLVLTHLREKEHVGVLTGSPITDIRFTLVAGRAHLKHTEGGDFREATYRAVRQGLRKAINVLLEPYYAFTLEIPQEYVGRAMTDLSNMNANFDPPEIKDEVSVIKGTAAVTAMRDYHKEVMVYTRGRGHLFLRFNGYDRCHDAEEVIVNSGYDPDEDILNPSSSVFCAHGSGFIVPFDQVESYMHVESPLDFDGDVEKRDFEADVARLERSAGSGKNDSKYKNSGHYIADQELEDIFIRTFGPIKNRAKEVNLASARTIRAKEKEVNKAENRRRVKTLERKQEYLLVDGYNIIFAWDDLNDLASSNIDAARGRLLDIMSNYAGYTGKTVIVVFDAYRVQGHQVEQLKYHNIYVVYTKEAMTADEYIEEETHELKKQYSVTVATSDKVVQVITWGAGAVILSATNLKEEVERVVNAVRKEHLDTLAMSGSIGTRLELPKDVN
;
A
#
# COMPACT_ATOMS: atom_id res chain seq x y z
N MET A 1 25.52 -15.11 57.05
CA MET A 1 24.96 -13.74 57.01
C MET A 1 25.42 -13.17 55.68
N GLU A 2 24.56 -13.24 54.67
CA GLU A 2 24.79 -12.59 53.38
C GLU A 2 24.74 -11.07 53.61
N GLU A 3 25.87 -10.39 53.49
CA GLU A 3 25.85 -8.93 53.35
C GLU A 3 24.95 -8.61 52.15
N LYS A 4 23.89 -7.82 52.35
CA LYS A 4 23.04 -7.34 51.27
C LYS A 4 23.94 -6.66 50.24
N LEU A 5 24.12 -7.30 49.07
CA LEU A 5 24.70 -6.63 47.91
C LEU A 5 23.76 -5.48 47.53
N ASN A 6 24.13 -4.26 47.92
CA ASN A 6 23.37 -3.04 47.60
C ASN A 6 23.62 -2.55 46.17
N LYS A 7 24.54 -3.18 45.42
CA LYS A 7 24.99 -2.74 44.10
C LYS A 7 24.42 -3.67 43.02
N ARG A 8 23.51 -3.13 42.19
CA ARG A 8 22.84 -3.87 41.11
C ARG A 8 22.99 -3.13 39.79
N LEU A 9 23.31 -3.86 38.74
CA LEU A 9 23.45 -3.33 37.38
C LEU A 9 22.74 -4.25 36.38
N VAL A 10 22.07 -3.64 35.41
CA VAL A 10 21.48 -4.35 34.27
C VAL A 10 22.32 -4.06 33.03
N ILE A 11 22.94 -5.09 32.47
CA ILE A 11 23.82 -4.97 31.29
C ILE A 11 23.22 -5.76 30.14
N GLY A 12 23.10 -5.14 28.96
CA GLY A 12 22.66 -5.83 27.74
C GLY A 12 23.84 -6.17 26.84
N ILE A 13 23.84 -7.33 26.19
CA ILE A 13 24.83 -7.66 25.16
C ILE A 13 24.16 -7.59 23.79
N LEU A 14 24.65 -6.68 22.95
CA LEU A 14 24.15 -6.35 21.62
C LEU A 14 25.21 -6.70 20.59
N ALA A 15 24.82 -7.33 19.49
CA ALA A 15 25.75 -7.62 18.41
C ALA A 15 25.00 -7.87 17.10
N HIS A 16 25.69 -7.75 15.98
CA HIS A 16 25.21 -8.32 14.72
C HIS A 16 25.29 -9.86 14.72
N VAL A 17 24.61 -10.48 13.77
CA VAL A 17 24.63 -11.93 13.55
C VAL A 17 26.07 -12.40 13.42
N ASP A 18 26.37 -13.56 14.02
CA ASP A 18 27.68 -14.18 14.05
C ASP A 18 28.82 -13.39 14.68
N ALA A 19 28.61 -12.21 15.27
CA ALA A 19 29.67 -11.49 15.99
C ALA A 19 30.15 -12.20 17.27
N GLY A 20 29.47 -13.29 17.67
CA GLY A 20 29.86 -14.13 18.81
C GLY A 20 29.31 -13.63 20.14
N LYS A 21 28.16 -12.95 20.12
CA LYS A 21 27.40 -12.49 21.29
C LYS A 21 27.18 -13.62 22.32
N THR A 22 26.53 -14.71 21.93
CA THR A 22 26.24 -15.82 22.84
C THR A 22 27.53 -16.44 23.37
N THR A 23 28.56 -16.57 22.54
CA THR A 23 29.89 -17.06 22.96
C THR A 23 30.52 -16.15 24.02
N LEU A 24 30.39 -14.82 23.88
CA LEU A 24 30.82 -13.86 24.89
C LEU A 24 30.00 -14.01 26.18
N SER A 25 28.67 -14.11 26.07
CA SER A 25 27.76 -14.33 27.21
C SER A 25 28.12 -15.59 28.00
N GLU A 26 28.36 -16.72 27.32
CA GLU A 26 28.85 -17.97 27.94
C GLU A 26 30.18 -17.76 28.67
N CYS A 27 31.12 -17.04 28.04
CA CYS A 27 32.44 -16.81 28.60
C CYS A 27 32.38 -15.96 29.88
N ILE A 28 31.55 -14.92 29.88
CA ILE A 28 31.30 -14.08 31.07
C ILE A 28 30.68 -14.91 32.21
N LEU A 29 29.72 -15.77 31.90
CA LEU A 29 29.11 -16.66 32.89
C LEU A 29 30.10 -17.70 33.44
N TYR A 30 31.05 -18.15 32.62
CA TYR A 30 32.08 -19.08 33.04
C TYR A 30 33.12 -18.41 33.95
N GLU A 31 33.63 -17.24 33.57
CA GLU A 31 34.62 -16.49 34.35
C GLU A 31 34.04 -15.96 35.68
N SER A 32 32.75 -15.64 35.71
CA SER A 32 32.05 -15.31 36.97
C SER A 32 31.74 -16.53 37.85
N GLY A 33 32.09 -17.75 37.41
CA GLY A 33 31.86 -19.00 38.14
C GLY A 33 30.41 -19.46 38.18
N LYS A 34 29.51 -18.83 37.40
CA LYS A 34 28.08 -19.19 37.35
C LYS A 34 27.85 -20.53 36.64
N ILE A 35 28.60 -20.79 35.57
CA ILE A 35 28.59 -22.07 34.86
C ILE A 35 29.92 -22.81 35.07
N ARG A 36 29.86 -24.15 35.12
CA ARG A 36 31.05 -24.99 35.38
C ARG A 36 31.84 -25.34 34.12
N SER A 37 31.25 -25.17 32.95
CA SER A 37 31.83 -25.52 31.65
C SER A 37 31.31 -24.57 30.57
N LEU A 38 32.16 -24.20 29.63
CA LEU A 38 31.79 -23.37 28.48
C LEU A 38 30.88 -24.14 27.52
N GLY A 39 29.70 -23.60 27.24
CA GLY A 39 28.81 -24.07 26.16
C GLY A 39 29.22 -23.51 24.79
N ARG A 40 28.70 -24.09 23.71
CA ARG A 40 28.87 -23.58 22.34
C ARG A 40 27.55 -23.60 21.59
N VAL A 41 27.35 -22.57 20.75
CA VAL A 41 26.18 -22.44 19.87
C VAL A 41 26.20 -23.52 18.80
N ASP A 42 27.32 -23.69 18.08
CA ASP A 42 27.48 -24.70 17.02
C ASP A 42 27.23 -26.14 17.48
N ASN A 43 27.43 -26.40 18.78
CA ASN A 43 27.23 -27.72 19.39
C ASN A 43 25.89 -27.83 20.13
N GLY A 44 25.02 -26.80 20.08
CA GLY A 44 23.72 -26.76 20.76
C GLY A 44 23.79 -26.83 22.29
N SER A 45 24.95 -26.51 22.89
CA SER A 45 25.23 -26.67 24.33
C SER A 45 25.29 -25.35 25.10
N ALA A 46 25.01 -24.22 24.46
CA ALA A 46 24.92 -22.92 25.12
C ALA A 46 23.85 -22.94 26.24
N TYR A 47 24.21 -22.39 27.40
CA TYR A 47 23.37 -22.24 28.58
C TYR A 47 22.20 -21.29 28.35
N LEU A 48 22.41 -20.22 27.59
CA LEU A 48 21.37 -19.26 27.27
C LEU A 48 20.43 -19.79 26.19
N ASP A 49 20.92 -20.39 25.11
CA ASP A 49 20.09 -20.87 23.99
C ASP A 49 19.43 -22.23 24.28
N THR A 50 18.45 -22.23 25.19
CA THR A 50 17.68 -23.41 25.59
C THR A 50 16.58 -23.83 24.60
N ASN A 51 16.09 -22.92 23.75
CA ASN A 51 14.98 -23.22 22.84
C ASN A 51 15.47 -24.09 21.66
N HIS A 52 14.68 -25.07 21.24
CA HIS A 52 15.02 -25.96 20.13
C HIS A 52 15.30 -25.19 18.83
N MET A 53 14.49 -24.16 18.52
CA MET A 53 14.68 -23.34 17.32
C MET A 53 16.00 -22.56 17.33
N GLU A 54 16.39 -22.02 18.49
CA GLU A 54 17.66 -21.30 18.64
C GLU A 54 18.86 -22.25 18.44
N LYS A 55 18.76 -23.48 18.95
CA LYS A 55 19.79 -24.52 18.77
C LYS A 55 19.92 -25.00 17.33
N GLU A 56 18.80 -25.20 16.63
CA GLU A 56 18.80 -25.62 15.23
C GLU A 56 19.40 -24.56 14.30
N ARG A 57 19.10 -23.29 14.56
CA ARG A 57 19.52 -22.16 13.70
C ARG A 57 20.86 -21.56 14.10
N GLY A 58 21.30 -21.77 15.34
CA GLY A 58 22.50 -21.15 15.89
C GLY A 58 22.39 -19.64 16.09
N ILE A 59 21.17 -19.11 16.27
CA ILE A 59 20.92 -17.68 16.51
C ILE A 59 20.07 -17.48 17.77
N THR A 60 20.30 -16.38 18.49
CA THR A 60 19.44 -15.97 19.60
C THR A 60 18.19 -15.28 19.07
N ILE A 61 17.02 -15.81 19.41
CA ILE A 61 15.71 -15.33 18.95
C ILE A 61 14.99 -14.58 20.07
N PHE A 62 15.09 -15.07 21.30
CA PHE A 62 14.40 -14.49 22.45
C PHE A 62 15.39 -13.87 23.43
N SER A 63 15.06 -12.68 23.93
CA SER A 63 15.88 -12.05 24.96
C SER A 63 15.88 -12.88 26.24
N LYS A 64 17.06 -13.23 26.76
CA LYS A 64 17.19 -14.06 27.97
C LYS A 64 18.02 -13.37 29.04
N MET A 65 17.66 -13.64 30.29
CA MET A 65 18.33 -13.06 31.46
C MET A 65 19.19 -14.10 32.17
N ALA A 66 20.42 -13.72 32.50
CA ALA A 66 21.26 -14.44 33.45
C ALA A 66 21.77 -13.50 34.53
N THR A 67 21.82 -14.00 35.77
CA THR A 67 22.31 -13.22 36.91
C THR A 67 23.58 -13.85 37.47
N PHE A 68 24.63 -13.04 37.58
CA PHE A 68 25.92 -13.40 38.15
C PHE A 68 26.43 -12.31 39.11
N ILE A 69 27.45 -12.65 39.88
CA ILE A 69 28.07 -11.73 40.84
C ILE A 69 29.47 -11.41 40.32
N LEU A 70 29.75 -10.13 40.13
CA LEU A 70 31.08 -9.63 39.80
C LEU A 70 31.62 -8.89 41.03
N LYS A 71 32.51 -9.54 41.78
CA LYS A 71 33.04 -9.06 43.07
C LYS A 71 31.89 -8.74 44.06
N ASP A 72 31.63 -7.47 44.35
CA ASP A 72 30.55 -6.99 45.24
C ASP A 72 29.32 -6.44 44.50
N VAL A 73 29.23 -6.64 43.18
CA VAL A 73 28.12 -6.14 42.34
C VAL A 73 27.32 -7.30 41.77
N SER A 74 26.00 -7.25 41.90
CA SER A 74 25.09 -8.18 41.23
C SER A 74 24.74 -7.67 39.84
N ILE A 75 25.05 -8.45 38.81
CA ILE A 75 24.80 -8.09 37.41
C ILE A 75 23.69 -8.97 36.84
N SER A 76 22.63 -8.33 36.34
CA SER A 76 21.61 -8.94 35.51
C SER A 76 21.97 -8.69 34.05
N MET A 77 22.44 -9.74 33.38
CA MET A 77 22.81 -9.71 31.98
C MET A 77 21.62 -10.09 31.10
N LEU A 78 21.28 -9.22 30.16
CA LEU A 78 20.26 -9.46 29.13
C LEU A 78 20.95 -9.75 27.80
N ASP A 79 20.80 -10.98 27.34
CA ASP A 79 21.29 -11.42 26.04
C ASP A 79 20.20 -11.16 25.01
N THR A 80 20.44 -10.22 24.08
CA THR A 80 19.42 -9.77 23.12
C THR A 80 19.56 -10.47 21.78
N PRO A 81 18.53 -10.54 20.94
CA PRO A 81 18.69 -11.01 19.56
C PRO A 81 19.66 -10.11 18.77
N GLY A 82 20.42 -10.71 17.84
CA GLY A 82 21.39 -9.99 16.98
C GLY A 82 21.04 -9.97 15.49
N HIS A 83 19.93 -10.61 15.13
CA HIS A 83 19.43 -10.67 13.76
C HIS A 83 18.49 -9.49 13.49
N VAL A 84 18.57 -8.94 12.27
CA VAL A 84 17.77 -7.77 11.84
C VAL A 84 16.26 -8.01 12.03
N ASP A 85 15.78 -9.21 11.72
CA ASP A 85 14.37 -9.58 11.93
C ASP A 85 13.92 -9.49 13.40
N PHE A 86 14.80 -9.57 14.39
CA PHE A 86 14.44 -9.48 15.81
C PHE A 86 14.83 -8.15 16.44
N SER A 87 15.09 -7.13 15.62
CA SER A 87 15.54 -5.82 16.10
C SER A 87 14.50 -5.13 16.99
N ALA A 88 13.20 -5.33 16.72
CA ALA A 88 12.13 -4.78 17.56
C ALA A 88 12.14 -5.39 18.97
N GLU A 89 12.38 -6.70 19.09
CA GLU A 89 12.52 -7.38 20.38
C GLU A 89 13.75 -6.87 21.14
N MET A 90 14.87 -6.68 20.44
CA MET A 90 16.09 -6.09 21.00
C MET A 90 15.85 -4.64 21.47
N GLU A 91 15.15 -3.80 20.70
CA GLU A 91 14.88 -2.41 21.07
C GLU A 91 14.11 -2.29 22.40
N LYS A 92 13.15 -3.19 22.67
CA LYS A 92 12.42 -3.22 23.96
C LYS A 92 13.35 -3.35 25.16
N THR A 93 14.39 -4.19 25.03
CA THR A 93 15.34 -4.44 26.11
C THR A 93 16.22 -3.23 26.41
N LEU A 94 16.53 -2.39 25.41
CA LEU A 94 17.36 -1.18 25.59
C LEU A 94 16.77 -0.24 26.64
N SER A 95 15.44 -0.23 26.74
CA SER A 95 14.70 0.66 27.62
C SER A 95 14.91 0.38 29.12
N VAL A 96 15.47 -0.80 29.47
CA VAL A 96 15.74 -1.24 30.85
C VAL A 96 17.24 -1.42 31.13
N LEU A 97 18.12 -1.19 30.18
CA LEU A 97 19.57 -1.33 30.38
C LEU A 97 20.14 -0.14 31.15
N ASP A 98 21.09 -0.41 32.04
CA ASP A 98 21.98 0.62 32.62
C ASP A 98 23.22 0.81 31.74
N TYR A 99 23.76 -0.29 31.22
CA TYR A 99 24.89 -0.30 30.30
C TYR A 99 24.64 -1.32 29.19
N ALA A 100 25.30 -1.12 28.07
CA ALA A 100 25.33 -2.07 26.97
C ALA A 100 26.76 -2.50 26.64
N ILE A 101 26.90 -3.73 26.16
CA ILE A 101 28.12 -4.26 25.55
C ILE A 101 27.81 -4.44 24.06
N LEU A 102 28.41 -3.60 23.21
CA LEU A 102 28.33 -3.71 21.77
C LEU A 102 29.46 -4.62 21.27
N VAL A 103 29.12 -5.79 20.77
CA VAL A 103 30.08 -6.76 20.25
C VAL A 103 30.25 -6.56 18.75
N VAL A 104 31.49 -6.36 18.31
CA VAL A 104 31.87 -6.17 16.91
C VAL A 104 32.75 -7.34 16.48
N ASN A 105 32.53 -7.91 15.30
CA ASN A 105 33.41 -8.95 14.77
C ASN A 105 34.69 -8.30 14.23
N GLY A 106 35.85 -8.71 14.72
CA GLY A 106 37.14 -8.18 14.27
C GLY A 106 37.47 -8.49 12.80
N ALA A 107 36.92 -9.55 12.21
CA ALA A 107 37.13 -9.84 10.79
C ALA A 107 36.22 -9.02 9.87
N ASP A 108 34.97 -8.81 10.28
CA ASP A 108 33.94 -8.16 9.45
C ASP A 108 33.87 -6.65 9.67
N GLY A 109 34.41 -6.13 10.77
CA GLY A 109 34.36 -4.71 11.10
C GLY A 109 32.96 -4.20 11.42
N VAL A 110 32.69 -2.92 11.12
CA VAL A 110 31.41 -2.25 11.39
C VAL A 110 30.43 -2.52 10.26
N GLN A 111 29.40 -3.31 10.59
CA GLN A 111 28.30 -3.67 9.67
C GLN A 111 27.11 -2.68 9.79
N GLY A 112 26.24 -2.61 8.78
CA GLY A 112 25.08 -1.70 8.79
C GLY A 112 24.10 -1.93 9.95
N HIS A 113 23.92 -3.19 10.38
CA HIS A 113 23.14 -3.47 11.60
C HIS A 113 23.85 -2.98 12.87
N THR A 114 25.18 -3.02 12.92
CA THR A 114 25.97 -2.49 14.06
C THR A 114 25.77 -0.97 14.20
N GLU A 115 25.72 -0.24 13.07
CA GLU A 115 25.39 1.20 13.06
C GLU A 115 23.95 1.45 13.54
N THR A 116 23.02 0.56 13.20
CA THR A 116 21.64 0.62 13.71
C THR A 116 21.59 0.42 15.22
N LEU A 117 22.30 -0.58 15.76
CA LEU A 117 22.45 -0.79 17.21
C LEU A 117 23.04 0.45 17.89
N TRP A 118 24.06 1.06 17.28
CA TRP A 118 24.70 2.28 17.79
C TRP A 118 23.73 3.47 17.88
N ARG A 119 22.95 3.70 16.81
CA ARG A 119 21.91 4.75 16.78
C ARG A 119 20.82 4.50 17.83
N LEU A 120 20.40 3.25 18.02
CA LEU A 120 19.43 2.90 19.07
C LEU A 120 20.00 3.17 20.46
N LEU A 121 21.24 2.77 20.74
CA LEU A 121 21.90 3.09 22.02
C LEU A 121 21.96 4.59 22.29
N ALA A 122 22.27 5.40 21.26
CA ALA A 122 22.22 6.86 21.35
C ALA A 122 20.80 7.38 21.61
N ARG A 123 19.80 6.85 20.91
CA ARG A 123 18.39 7.23 21.06
C ARG A 123 17.87 6.94 22.47
N TYR A 124 18.24 5.81 23.07
CA TYR A 124 17.84 5.45 24.44
C TYR A 124 18.75 6.05 25.51
N GLY A 125 19.89 6.64 25.12
CA GLY A 125 20.85 7.24 26.05
C GLY A 125 21.60 6.21 26.90
N VAL A 126 21.73 4.98 26.41
CA VAL A 126 22.36 3.86 27.16
C VAL A 126 23.87 3.92 26.98
N PRO A 127 24.68 4.10 28.05
CA PRO A 127 26.14 3.99 28.00
C PRO A 127 26.62 2.65 27.42
N ALA A 128 27.71 2.64 26.66
CA ALA A 128 28.16 1.45 25.95
C ALA A 128 29.65 1.18 26.08
N PHE A 129 29.99 -0.09 26.29
CA PHE A 129 31.32 -0.65 26.12
C PHE A 129 31.37 -1.41 24.80
N ILE A 130 32.47 -1.30 24.06
CA ILE A 130 32.66 -2.00 22.79
C ILE A 130 33.61 -3.17 23.02
N PHE A 131 33.21 -4.37 22.60
CA PHE A 131 34.08 -5.55 22.61
C PHE A 131 34.29 -6.06 21.20
N VAL A 132 35.51 -5.91 20.68
CA VAL A 132 35.91 -6.44 19.37
C VAL A 132 36.32 -7.89 19.54
N ASN A 133 35.46 -8.79 19.08
CA ASN A 133 35.58 -10.23 19.25
C ASN A 133 36.25 -10.89 18.03
N LYS A 134 36.61 -12.17 18.16
CA LYS A 134 37.23 -12.99 17.10
C LYS A 134 38.57 -12.46 16.57
N MET A 135 39.34 -11.77 17.42
CA MET A 135 40.69 -11.30 17.09
C MET A 135 41.71 -12.44 16.89
N ASP A 136 41.29 -13.70 17.07
CA ASP A 136 42.07 -14.89 16.71
C ASP A 136 42.00 -15.24 15.22
N GLN A 137 41.12 -14.61 14.44
CA GLN A 137 40.99 -14.86 13.01
C GLN A 137 42.09 -14.19 12.18
N PRO A 138 42.56 -14.84 11.10
CA PRO A 138 43.58 -14.26 10.23
C PRO A 138 43.04 -13.02 9.50
N GLY A 139 43.85 -11.96 9.42
CA GLY A 139 43.48 -10.71 8.76
C GLY A 139 42.84 -9.66 9.68
N THR A 140 42.71 -9.94 10.98
CA THR A 140 42.28 -8.96 11.98
C THR A 140 43.45 -8.02 12.33
N ASP A 141 43.23 -6.71 12.19
CA ASP A 141 44.21 -5.66 12.51
C ASP A 141 43.58 -4.66 13.47
N LYS A 142 44.15 -4.56 14.67
CA LYS A 142 43.65 -3.73 15.76
C LYS A 142 43.59 -2.24 15.40
N GLU A 143 44.63 -1.69 14.77
CA GLU A 143 44.69 -0.28 14.44
C GLU A 143 43.71 0.09 13.32
N ARG A 144 43.58 -0.79 12.33
CA ARG A 144 42.60 -0.63 11.25
C ARG A 144 41.17 -0.60 11.81
N LEU A 145 40.84 -1.54 12.70
CA LEU A 145 39.51 -1.63 13.30
C LEU A 145 39.22 -0.43 14.21
N LEU A 146 40.20 0.07 14.96
CA LEU A 146 40.03 1.26 15.77
C LEU A 146 39.70 2.49 14.91
N ARG A 147 40.43 2.71 13.81
CA ARG A 147 40.13 3.78 12.85
C ARG A 147 38.76 3.65 12.20
N GLU A 148 38.32 2.42 11.94
CA GLU A 148 36.98 2.13 11.41
C GLU A 148 35.89 2.48 12.43
N LEU A 149 36.07 2.08 13.69
CA LEU A 149 35.16 2.43 14.78
C LEU A 149 35.12 3.95 15.00
N GLU A 150 36.26 4.63 14.99
CA GLU A 150 36.33 6.11 15.07
C GLU A 150 35.56 6.79 13.94
N LYS A 151 35.69 6.28 12.71
CA LYS A 151 34.96 6.82 11.55
C LYS A 151 33.45 6.70 11.72
N HIS A 152 32.96 5.56 12.20
CA HIS A 152 31.52 5.27 12.26
C HIS A 152 30.84 5.72 13.56
N PHE A 153 31.54 5.69 14.69
CA PHE A 153 31.01 6.00 16.01
C PHE A 153 31.54 7.34 16.58
N GLY A 154 32.52 7.95 15.93
CA GLY A 154 33.13 9.23 16.29
C GLY A 154 34.42 9.10 17.09
N ASN A 155 35.09 10.23 17.32
CA ASN A 155 36.41 10.31 17.98
C ASN A 155 36.40 9.98 19.49
N ALA A 156 35.26 9.60 20.05
CA ALA A 156 35.09 9.24 21.46
C ALA A 156 35.41 7.75 21.75
N VAL A 157 35.83 7.00 20.72
CA VAL A 157 36.15 5.59 20.80
C VAL A 157 37.63 5.42 21.18
N VAL A 158 37.91 4.82 22.33
CA VAL A 158 39.29 4.72 22.86
C VAL A 158 39.59 3.28 23.26
N ASP A 159 40.81 2.81 22.96
CA ASP A 159 41.27 1.46 23.28
C ASP A 159 41.65 1.31 24.77
N PHE A 160 40.90 0.46 25.47
CA PHE A 160 41.04 0.13 26.88
C PHE A 160 41.59 -1.28 27.11
N THR A 161 42.10 -1.97 26.08
CA THR A 161 42.57 -3.36 26.21
C THR A 161 43.66 -3.53 27.28
N GLU A 162 44.50 -2.51 27.48
CA GLU A 162 45.55 -2.49 28.51
C GLU A 162 45.10 -1.83 29.83
N ALA A 163 43.86 -1.32 29.88
CA ALA A 163 43.30 -0.64 31.04
C ALA A 163 42.83 -1.65 32.08
N GLY A 164 43.75 -2.06 32.96
CA GLY A 164 43.44 -2.84 34.16
C GLY A 164 43.09 -1.98 35.38
N VAL A 165 42.84 -2.65 36.52
CA VAL A 165 42.38 -2.03 37.78
C VAL A 165 43.30 -0.90 38.32
N TYR A 166 44.57 -0.83 37.91
CA TYR A 166 45.56 0.09 38.53
C TYR A 166 46.59 0.74 37.60
N SER A 167 46.56 0.54 36.27
CA SER A 167 47.50 1.23 35.37
C SER A 167 46.87 1.59 34.04
N MET A 168 46.64 2.89 33.84
CA MET A 168 46.44 3.47 32.51
C MET A 168 47.79 3.89 31.96
N SER A 169 48.09 3.52 30.71
CA SER A 169 49.22 4.09 29.97
C SER A 169 49.02 5.60 29.80
N ASP A 170 50.11 6.35 29.68
CA ASP A 170 50.00 7.81 29.51
C ASP A 170 49.32 8.18 28.19
N SER A 171 49.50 7.36 27.14
CA SER A 171 48.76 7.49 25.87
C SER A 171 47.25 7.31 26.06
N LEU A 172 46.82 6.35 26.88
CA LEU A 172 45.41 6.15 27.19
C LEU A 172 44.82 7.36 27.93
N LYS A 173 45.55 7.90 28.91
CA LYS A 173 45.10 9.09 29.64
C LYS A 173 44.97 10.31 28.73
N GLU A 174 45.93 10.51 27.83
CA GLU A 174 45.87 11.59 26.83
C GLU A 174 44.63 11.45 25.93
N ASN A 175 44.38 10.25 25.40
CA ASN A 175 43.23 10.00 24.54
C ASN A 175 41.89 10.22 25.27
N ILE A 176 41.77 9.77 26.53
CA ILE A 176 40.58 10.02 27.35
C ILE A 176 40.39 11.52 27.59
N ALA A 177 41.47 12.23 27.93
CA ALA A 177 41.43 13.67 28.19
C ALA A 177 40.97 14.46 26.96
N MET A 178 41.34 14.04 25.74
CA MET A 178 40.91 14.70 24.49
C MET A 178 39.40 14.59 24.22
N CYS A 179 38.69 13.65 24.86
CA CYS A 179 37.24 13.46 24.62
C CYS A 179 36.35 14.49 25.35
N ASP A 180 36.85 15.19 26.39
CA ASP A 180 36.08 16.21 27.13
C ASP A 180 36.96 17.38 27.58
N GLU A 181 36.59 18.60 27.22
CA GLU A 181 37.37 19.83 27.52
C GLU A 181 37.64 20.00 29.03
N ARG A 182 36.65 19.72 29.89
CA ARG A 182 36.78 19.89 31.35
C ARG A 182 37.76 18.88 31.95
N VAL A 183 37.85 17.70 31.36
CA VAL A 183 38.81 16.66 31.78
C VAL A 183 40.19 16.96 31.21
N MET A 184 40.27 17.48 29.98
CA MET A 184 41.50 17.95 29.35
C MET A 184 42.20 19.02 30.19
N ASP A 185 41.49 20.07 30.59
CA ASP A 185 42.04 21.16 31.41
C ASP A 185 42.61 20.63 32.72
N ARG A 186 41.85 19.76 33.41
CA ARG A 186 42.29 19.14 34.67
C ARG A 186 43.50 18.23 34.50
N TYR A 187 43.59 17.50 33.38
CA TYR A 187 44.72 16.66 33.07
C TYR A 187 45.98 17.50 32.78
N LEU A 188 45.86 18.61 32.04
CA LEU A 188 46.98 19.52 31.77
C LEU A 188 47.49 20.21 33.04
N GLU A 189 46.59 20.53 34.00
CA GLU A 189 46.97 21.14 35.28
C GLU A 189 47.61 20.15 36.26
N ARG A 190 47.05 18.93 36.39
CA ARG A 190 47.41 17.99 37.47
C ARG A 190 48.20 16.77 37.01
N GLY A 191 48.23 16.48 35.72
CA GLY A 191 48.88 15.30 35.13
C GLY A 191 48.23 13.95 35.49
N VAL A 192 47.04 13.96 36.11
CA VAL A 192 46.35 12.74 36.59
C VAL A 192 44.86 12.82 36.26
N LEU A 193 44.31 11.72 35.75
CA LEU A 193 42.87 11.52 35.58
C LEU A 193 42.26 10.84 36.81
N ASP A 194 41.14 11.37 37.29
CA ASP A 194 40.34 10.70 38.32
C ASP A 194 39.48 9.60 37.67
N PRO A 195 39.48 8.34 38.16
CA PRO A 195 38.58 7.31 37.69
C PRO A 195 37.09 7.71 37.69
N LYS A 196 36.69 8.64 38.56
CA LYS A 196 35.33 9.18 38.58
C LYS A 196 35.01 9.99 37.32
N ASP A 197 35.95 10.82 36.84
CA ASP A 197 35.73 11.60 35.62
C ASP A 197 35.54 10.66 34.41
N VAL A 198 36.28 9.54 34.37
CA VAL A 198 36.14 8.52 33.33
C VAL A 198 34.76 7.85 33.38
N ARG A 199 34.26 7.51 34.58
CA ARG A 199 32.91 6.96 34.76
C ARG A 199 31.83 7.93 34.30
N ASP A 200 31.94 9.20 34.70
CA ASP A 200 31.00 10.26 34.30
C ASP A 200 31.00 10.42 32.77
N MET A 201 32.16 10.39 32.11
CA MET A 201 32.25 10.48 30.65
C MET A 201 31.60 9.30 29.92
N ILE A 202 31.73 8.09 30.46
CA ILE A 202 31.08 6.90 29.89
C ILE A 202 29.56 6.99 30.09
N TRP A 203 29.13 7.39 31.29
CA TRP A 203 27.72 7.59 31.62
C TRP A 203 27.06 8.65 30.72
N ASP A 204 27.74 9.76 30.48
CA ASP A 204 27.29 10.83 29.60
C ASP A 204 27.46 10.51 28.10
N ARG A 205 27.93 9.30 27.75
CA ARG A 205 28.19 8.85 26.38
C ARG A 205 29.17 9.75 25.61
N LYS A 206 30.16 10.32 26.30
CA LYS A 206 31.27 11.09 25.73
C LYS A 206 32.54 10.27 25.53
N LEU A 207 32.61 9.09 26.12
CA LEU A 207 33.73 8.16 26.03
C LEU A 207 33.20 6.74 25.85
N PHE A 208 33.75 6.00 24.91
CA PHE A 208 33.36 4.63 24.60
C PHE A 208 34.60 3.72 24.68
N PRO A 209 34.75 2.97 25.78
CA PRO A 209 35.87 2.05 25.96
C PRO A 209 35.78 0.86 24.99
N VAL A 210 36.87 0.60 24.28
CA VAL A 210 37.02 -0.56 23.37
C VAL A 210 37.96 -1.59 23.96
N TYR A 211 37.53 -2.84 24.00
CA TYR A 211 38.35 -3.98 24.38
C TYR A 211 38.48 -4.94 23.21
N PHE A 212 39.69 -5.41 22.95
CA PHE A 212 39.97 -6.39 21.90
C PHE A 212 40.22 -7.77 22.50
N GLY A 213 39.58 -8.80 21.95
CA GLY A 213 39.73 -10.16 22.48
C GLY A 213 39.12 -11.25 21.61
N SER A 214 39.12 -12.46 22.16
CA SER A 214 38.46 -13.63 21.57
C SER A 214 37.74 -14.41 22.66
N ALA A 215 36.40 -14.36 22.63
CA ALA A 215 35.56 -15.14 23.53
C ALA A 215 35.75 -16.65 23.33
N LEU A 216 36.04 -17.09 22.09
CA LEU A 216 36.28 -18.50 21.78
C LEU A 216 37.57 -19.04 22.43
N LYS A 217 38.61 -18.21 22.50
CA LYS A 217 39.90 -18.56 23.13
C LYS A 217 39.99 -18.12 24.60
N ASN A 218 38.95 -17.49 25.13
CA ASN A 218 38.91 -16.89 26.47
C ASN A 218 40.10 -15.94 26.71
N PHE A 219 40.34 -15.05 25.74
CA PHE A 219 41.42 -14.06 25.76
C PHE A 219 40.82 -12.64 25.75
N GLY A 220 41.30 -11.76 26.62
CA GLY A 220 40.81 -10.37 26.78
C GLY A 220 39.53 -10.23 27.61
N ILE A 221 38.97 -11.33 28.12
CA ILE A 221 37.68 -11.34 28.85
C ILE A 221 37.85 -10.89 30.31
N LYS A 222 38.96 -11.24 30.96
CA LYS A 222 39.22 -10.86 32.35
C LYS A 222 39.47 -9.37 32.48
N GLU A 223 40.30 -8.85 31.59
CA GLU A 223 40.61 -7.42 31.46
C GLU A 223 39.33 -6.63 31.18
N PHE A 224 38.46 -7.16 30.30
CA PHE A 224 37.16 -6.58 30.01
C PHE A 224 36.22 -6.55 31.23
N LEU A 225 36.10 -7.66 31.98
CA LEU A 225 35.27 -7.72 33.19
C LEU A 225 35.79 -6.81 34.30
N ASP A 226 37.11 -6.72 34.48
CA ASP A 226 37.74 -5.77 35.40
C ASP A 226 37.51 -4.31 34.98
N GLY A 227 37.52 -4.06 33.67
CA GLY A 227 37.14 -2.79 33.07
C GLY A 227 35.70 -2.38 33.40
N ILE A 228 34.74 -3.27 33.15
CA ILE A 228 33.33 -3.07 33.52
C ILE A 228 33.21 -2.77 35.01
N TYR A 229 33.86 -3.53 35.88
CA TYR A 229 33.81 -3.29 37.32
C TYR A 229 34.35 -1.91 37.73
N THR A 230 35.42 -1.43 37.07
CA THR A 230 36.12 -0.20 37.44
C THR A 230 35.45 1.06 36.90
N PHE A 231 34.94 0.97 35.66
CA PHE A 231 34.45 2.10 34.88
C PHE A 231 32.92 2.16 34.75
N THR A 232 32.18 1.34 35.50
CA THR A 232 30.72 1.49 35.64
C THR A 232 30.35 2.23 36.92
N GLU A 233 29.25 2.96 36.84
CA GLU A 233 28.60 3.66 37.96
C GLU A 233 27.22 3.06 38.19
N ILE A 234 26.76 3.08 39.45
CA ILE A 234 25.48 2.49 39.82
C ILE A 234 24.41 3.59 39.73
N PRO A 235 23.31 3.35 39.00
CA PRO A 235 22.22 4.31 38.93
C PRO A 235 21.66 4.62 40.32
N LEU A 236 21.44 5.90 40.60
CA LEU A 236 20.74 6.35 41.79
C LEU A 236 19.24 6.25 41.56
N TYR A 237 18.59 5.35 42.31
CA TYR A 237 17.15 5.13 42.21
C TYR A 237 16.36 5.98 43.21
N PRO A 238 15.21 6.57 42.82
CA PRO A 238 14.31 7.25 43.75
C PRO A 238 13.73 6.30 44.80
N ASP A 239 13.33 6.87 45.95
CA ASP A 239 12.62 6.12 47.01
C ASP A 239 11.18 5.74 46.61
N ALA A 240 10.56 6.52 45.71
CA ALA A 240 9.22 6.26 45.21
C ALA A 240 9.23 5.04 44.27
N PHE A 241 8.17 4.23 44.33
CA PHE A 241 8.06 3.05 43.48
C PHE A 241 7.98 3.43 41.99
N GLY A 242 8.87 2.84 41.19
CA GLY A 242 8.90 2.96 39.74
C GLY A 242 9.25 1.62 39.11
N ALA A 243 8.60 1.27 38.01
CA ALA A 243 8.93 0.08 37.25
C ALA A 243 8.66 0.25 35.75
N LYS A 244 9.40 -0.47 34.94
CA LYS A 244 9.26 -0.46 33.48
C LYS A 244 9.12 -1.86 32.93
N VAL A 245 8.04 -2.10 32.20
CA VAL A 245 7.74 -3.38 31.57
C VAL A 245 8.43 -3.44 30.21
N PHE A 246 9.21 -4.49 29.95
CA PHE A 246 9.95 -4.62 28.69
C PHE A 246 9.70 -5.94 27.96
N LYS A 247 9.13 -6.94 28.65
CA LYS A 247 8.82 -8.24 28.04
C LYS A 247 7.62 -8.88 28.71
N ILE A 248 6.78 -9.52 27.92
CA ILE A 248 5.69 -10.38 28.39
C ILE A 248 5.96 -11.77 27.82
N SER A 249 5.83 -12.79 28.66
CA SER A 249 5.86 -14.18 28.22
C SER A 249 4.87 -14.99 29.03
N LYS A 250 4.83 -16.31 28.81
CA LYS A 250 4.10 -17.23 29.68
C LYS A 250 5.00 -18.30 30.28
N ASP A 251 4.56 -18.88 31.39
CA ASP A 251 5.20 -20.05 31.99
C ASP A 251 4.70 -21.37 31.38
N ASP A 252 5.29 -22.50 31.79
CA ASP A 252 4.91 -23.84 31.32
C ASP A 252 3.44 -24.21 31.65
N ALA A 253 2.79 -23.46 32.54
CA ALA A 253 1.38 -23.62 32.91
C ALA A 253 0.47 -22.59 32.19
N ASP A 254 0.97 -21.96 31.12
CA ASP A 254 0.33 -20.90 30.33
C ASP A 254 -0.12 -19.69 31.16
N ARG A 255 0.53 -19.42 32.30
CA ARG A 255 0.28 -18.21 33.09
C ARG A 255 1.15 -17.06 32.58
N ARG A 256 0.54 -15.88 32.45
CA ARG A 256 1.22 -14.64 32.02
C ARG A 256 2.30 -14.22 33.03
N LEU A 257 3.51 -14.01 32.52
CA LEU A 257 4.68 -13.46 33.18
C LEU A 257 4.94 -12.07 32.62
N THR A 258 4.92 -11.06 33.49
CA THR A 258 5.27 -9.68 33.11
C THR A 258 6.68 -9.36 33.61
N TYR A 259 7.64 -9.23 32.71
CA TYR A 259 9.02 -8.87 33.04
C TYR A 259 9.16 -7.35 33.14
N MET A 260 9.69 -6.91 34.27
CA MET A 260 9.91 -5.50 34.55
C MET A 260 11.22 -5.25 35.28
N LYS A 261 11.80 -4.08 35.06
CA LYS A 261 12.88 -3.53 35.88
C LYS A 261 12.28 -2.59 36.91
N ILE A 262 12.67 -2.76 38.17
CA ILE A 262 12.32 -1.82 39.24
C ILE A 262 13.28 -0.64 39.16
N THR A 263 12.76 0.54 38.89
CA THR A 263 13.52 1.80 38.71
C THR A 263 13.39 2.75 39.90
N GLY A 264 12.67 2.35 40.95
CA GLY A 264 12.57 3.11 42.19
C GLY A 264 11.82 2.33 43.27
N GLY A 265 12.14 2.60 44.53
CA GLY A 265 11.52 1.99 45.70
C GLY A 265 11.66 0.46 45.76
N GLU A 266 10.62 -0.21 46.25
CA GLU A 266 10.56 -1.66 46.37
C GLU A 266 9.19 -2.20 45.94
N LEU A 267 9.20 -3.37 45.29
CA LEU A 267 8.00 -4.12 44.91
C LEU A 267 7.80 -5.30 45.85
N LYS A 268 6.62 -5.39 46.47
CA LYS A 268 6.27 -6.51 47.36
C LYS A 268 5.17 -7.37 46.77
N VAL A 269 5.16 -8.66 47.11
CA VAL A 269 4.03 -9.54 46.81
C VAL A 269 2.74 -8.98 47.42
N ARG A 270 1.59 -9.18 46.75
CA ARG A 270 0.26 -8.61 47.05
C ARG A 270 0.10 -7.10 46.86
N THR A 271 1.13 -6.41 46.36
CA THR A 271 0.99 -5.01 45.93
C THR A 271 0.04 -4.94 44.74
N GLU A 272 -0.80 -3.92 44.72
CA GLU A 272 -1.74 -3.63 43.65
C GLU A 272 -1.10 -2.57 42.73
N LEU A 273 -0.70 -2.98 41.53
CA LEU A 273 -0.09 -2.08 40.53
C LEU A 273 -1.13 -1.49 39.57
N VAL A 274 -2.15 -2.28 39.25
CA VAL A 274 -3.28 -1.91 38.40
C VAL A 274 -4.55 -2.09 39.24
N PRO A 275 -5.53 -1.17 39.19
CA PRO A 275 -6.75 -1.30 39.98
C PRO A 275 -7.42 -2.67 39.77
N GLY A 276 -7.57 -3.43 40.86
CA GLY A 276 -8.16 -4.78 40.85
C GLY A 276 -7.19 -5.93 40.59
N GLU A 277 -5.92 -5.69 40.23
CA GLU A 277 -4.93 -6.73 39.95
C GLU A 277 -3.79 -6.72 40.99
N LYS A 278 -3.60 -7.86 41.67
CA LYS A 278 -2.60 -8.02 42.73
C LYS A 278 -1.51 -8.99 42.32
N ILE A 279 -0.29 -8.65 42.72
CA ILE A 279 0.87 -9.51 42.52
C ILE A 279 0.73 -10.78 43.34
N SER A 280 0.75 -11.92 42.65
CA SER A 280 0.70 -13.24 43.29
C SER A 280 2.10 -13.72 43.69
N GLU A 281 3.07 -13.59 42.77
CA GLU A 281 4.45 -14.06 42.94
C GLU A 281 5.42 -13.15 42.18
N ILE A 282 6.64 -13.03 42.71
CA ILE A 282 7.78 -12.37 42.05
C ILE A 282 8.88 -13.40 41.85
N ARG A 283 9.37 -13.53 40.62
CA ARG A 283 10.38 -14.51 40.19
C ARG A 283 11.58 -13.82 39.57
N ILE A 284 12.79 -14.18 40.01
CA ILE A 284 14.05 -13.73 39.39
C ILE A 284 14.62 -14.88 38.57
N TYR A 285 14.71 -14.69 37.26
CA TYR A 285 15.18 -15.69 36.31
C TYR A 285 16.71 -15.67 36.13
N SER A 286 17.30 -16.84 35.88
CA SER A 286 18.69 -17.02 35.49
C SER A 286 18.75 -18.21 34.53
N GLY A 287 18.79 -17.94 33.23
CA GLY A 287 18.56 -18.95 32.20
C GLY A 287 17.17 -19.58 32.36
N ALA A 288 17.09 -20.90 32.36
CA ALA A 288 15.83 -21.64 32.56
C ALA A 288 15.38 -21.74 34.03
N LYS A 289 16.23 -21.40 35.00
CA LYS A 289 15.92 -21.52 36.44
C LYS A 289 15.43 -20.19 36.99
N TYR A 290 14.58 -20.22 38.01
CA TYR A 290 14.17 -19.03 38.73
C TYR A 290 14.21 -19.22 40.24
N VAL A 291 14.26 -18.10 40.97
CA VAL A 291 14.14 -18.03 42.42
C VAL A 291 12.95 -17.14 42.77
N ASN A 292 12.11 -17.59 43.71
CA ASN A 292 11.00 -16.79 44.21
C ASN A 292 11.48 -15.86 45.32
N THR A 293 11.00 -14.61 45.28
CA THR A 293 11.34 -13.57 46.26
C THR A 293 10.10 -12.82 46.70
N ASP A 294 10.02 -12.45 47.97
CA ASP A 294 8.87 -11.68 48.49
C ASP A 294 8.97 -10.18 48.19
N VAL A 295 10.19 -9.69 47.97
CA VAL A 295 10.50 -8.28 47.73
C VAL A 295 11.54 -8.16 46.61
N ALA A 296 11.30 -7.27 45.64
CA ALA A 296 12.27 -6.85 44.65
C ALA A 296 12.58 -5.35 44.85
N GLU A 297 13.82 -5.00 45.15
CA GLU A 297 14.23 -3.60 45.35
C GLU A 297 14.69 -2.98 44.01
N ALA A 298 14.90 -1.67 43.99
CA ALA A 298 15.34 -0.96 42.79
C ALA A 298 16.65 -1.53 42.19
N GLY A 299 16.73 -1.48 40.85
CA GLY A 299 17.81 -2.06 40.05
C GLY A 299 17.66 -3.57 39.76
N THR A 300 16.62 -4.22 40.30
CA THR A 300 16.35 -5.64 40.01
C THR A 300 15.44 -5.81 38.80
N VAL A 301 15.79 -6.74 37.92
CA VAL A 301 14.90 -7.24 36.86
C VAL A 301 14.18 -8.48 37.37
N CYS A 302 12.85 -8.46 37.35
CA CYS A 302 12.02 -9.55 37.85
C CYS A 302 10.81 -9.81 36.95
N ALA A 303 10.26 -11.02 37.04
CA ALA A 303 9.02 -11.42 36.40
C ALA A 303 7.91 -11.52 37.46
N VAL A 304 6.76 -10.95 37.15
CA VAL A 304 5.63 -10.84 38.06
C VAL A 304 4.43 -11.62 37.52
N LEU A 305 3.74 -12.35 38.40
CA LEU A 305 2.48 -13.04 38.09
C LEU A 305 1.26 -12.33 38.70
N GLY A 306 0.13 -12.43 38.01
CA GLY A 306 -1.16 -11.91 38.47
C GLY A 306 -1.53 -10.52 37.92
N ILE A 307 -0.79 -10.04 36.91
CA ILE A 307 -1.04 -8.77 36.24
C ILE A 307 -1.31 -9.05 34.76
N SER A 308 -2.49 -8.67 34.29
CA SER A 308 -2.94 -8.79 32.90
C SER A 308 -3.03 -7.43 32.20
N GLY A 309 -3.27 -6.34 32.94
CA GLY A 309 -3.50 -5.02 32.34
C GLY A 309 -2.27 -4.33 31.76
N LEU A 310 -1.06 -4.77 32.10
CA LEU A 310 0.19 -4.15 31.63
C LEU A 310 0.64 -4.70 30.28
N LYS A 311 1.09 -3.80 29.40
CA LYS A 311 1.68 -4.10 28.09
C LYS A 311 3.19 -3.81 28.09
N THR A 312 3.88 -4.39 27.12
CA THR A 312 5.29 -4.11 26.87
C THR A 312 5.49 -2.63 26.55
N GLY A 313 6.46 -1.99 27.22
CA GLY A 313 6.74 -0.56 27.11
C GLY A 313 6.04 0.31 28.15
N ASP A 314 5.06 -0.24 28.89
CA ASP A 314 4.38 0.51 29.95
C ASP A 314 5.33 0.86 31.09
N SER A 315 5.12 2.07 31.63
CA SER A 315 5.85 2.61 32.77
C SER A 315 4.87 2.74 33.93
N VAL A 316 5.26 2.23 35.10
CA VAL A 316 4.42 2.12 36.30
C VAL A 316 5.04 2.96 37.42
N GLY A 317 4.20 3.63 38.21
CA GLY A 317 4.65 4.42 39.36
C GLY A 317 5.25 5.78 38.96
N CYS A 318 6.42 6.12 39.49
CA CYS A 318 7.10 7.39 39.21
C CYS A 318 7.92 7.42 37.90
N GLU A 319 7.93 6.32 37.15
CA GLU A 319 8.69 6.20 35.91
C GLU A 319 8.02 7.00 34.77
N PRO A 320 8.76 7.87 34.05
CA PRO A 320 8.19 8.61 32.93
C PRO A 320 7.81 7.66 31.78
N LYS A 321 6.79 8.05 31.01
CA LYS A 321 6.36 7.27 29.84
C LYS A 321 7.54 7.06 28.89
N GLY A 322 7.81 5.80 28.55
CA GLY A 322 8.90 5.40 27.66
C GLY A 322 8.81 6.03 26.26
N LYS A 323 9.95 6.03 25.54
CA LYS A 323 10.02 6.46 24.15
C LYS A 323 9.29 5.46 23.25
N ASP A 324 8.61 5.95 22.23
CA ASP A 324 7.97 5.10 21.23
C ASP A 324 9.02 4.30 20.43
N PRO A 325 8.80 2.99 20.19
CA PRO A 325 9.70 2.18 19.37
C PRO A 325 9.97 2.83 18.01
N SER A 326 11.24 2.88 17.59
CA SER A 326 11.62 3.41 16.27
C SER A 326 11.44 2.38 15.19
N LEU A 327 11.74 1.13 15.51
CA LEU A 327 11.65 0.03 14.56
C LEU A 327 10.20 -0.41 14.44
N LYS A 328 9.65 -0.26 13.24
CA LYS A 328 8.30 -0.70 12.90
C LYS A 328 8.35 -1.75 11.79
N PRO A 329 7.51 -2.79 11.86
CA PRO A 329 7.38 -3.79 10.80
C PRO A 329 7.19 -3.16 9.44
N VAL A 330 7.85 -3.76 8.45
CA VAL A 330 7.87 -3.27 7.07
C VAL A 330 7.07 -4.18 6.15
N LEU A 331 6.93 -5.46 6.49
CA LEU A 331 6.25 -6.46 5.67
C LEU A 331 4.89 -6.80 6.26
N ASP A 332 3.87 -6.89 5.40
CA ASP A 332 2.53 -7.38 5.75
C ASP A 332 2.27 -8.70 5.03
N TYR A 333 1.84 -9.72 5.78
CA TYR A 333 1.56 -11.05 5.28
C TYR A 333 0.16 -11.51 5.68
N ASN A 334 -0.52 -12.17 4.74
CA ASN A 334 -1.74 -12.92 5.04
C ASN A 334 -1.39 -14.29 5.64
N VAL A 335 -2.06 -14.64 6.74
CA VAL A 335 -1.89 -15.94 7.40
C VAL A 335 -3.08 -16.84 7.09
N ILE A 336 -2.80 -17.99 6.49
CA ILE A 336 -3.79 -18.99 6.10
C ILE A 336 -3.46 -20.30 6.81
N SER A 337 -4.48 -21.04 7.24
CA SER A 337 -4.33 -22.42 7.70
C SER A 337 -5.20 -23.34 6.86
N LYS A 338 -4.71 -24.56 6.62
CA LYS A 338 -5.46 -25.63 5.96
C LYS A 338 -6.33 -26.42 6.95
N ASP A 339 -6.00 -26.33 8.24
CA ASP A 339 -6.57 -27.20 9.27
C ASP A 339 -7.81 -26.60 9.96
N MET A 340 -7.99 -25.27 9.88
CA MET A 340 -9.02 -24.56 10.63
C MET A 340 -9.53 -23.30 9.94
N ASP A 341 -10.73 -22.86 10.34
CA ASP A 341 -11.34 -21.61 9.87
C ASP A 341 -10.54 -20.37 10.32
N GLN A 342 -10.50 -19.34 9.47
CA GLN A 342 -9.67 -18.15 9.69
C GLN A 342 -10.10 -17.38 10.95
N LEU A 343 -11.39 -17.32 11.28
CA LEU A 343 -11.83 -16.62 12.49
C LEU A 343 -11.40 -17.35 13.78
N GLU A 344 -11.40 -18.68 13.76
CA GLU A 344 -10.92 -19.47 14.88
C GLU A 344 -9.40 -19.37 15.03
N LEU A 345 -8.67 -19.33 13.90
CA LEU A 345 -7.23 -19.09 13.89
C LEU A 345 -6.89 -17.71 14.48
N TYR A 346 -7.62 -16.66 14.09
CA TYR A 346 -7.42 -15.31 14.63
C TYR A 346 -7.54 -15.28 16.16
N ARG A 347 -8.54 -15.96 16.73
CA ARG A 347 -8.71 -16.04 18.20
C ARG A 347 -7.56 -16.77 18.91
N LYS A 348 -6.90 -17.72 18.23
CA LYS A 348 -5.70 -18.39 18.77
C LYS A 348 -4.44 -17.54 18.62
N LEU A 349 -4.36 -16.74 17.56
CA LEU A 349 -3.22 -15.86 17.28
C LEU A 349 -3.27 -14.54 18.06
N GLU A 350 -4.45 -13.99 18.36
CA GLU A 350 -4.62 -12.73 19.10
C GLU A 350 -3.82 -12.70 20.42
N PRO A 351 -3.82 -13.75 21.27
CA PRO A 351 -2.97 -13.80 22.46
C PRO A 351 -1.45 -13.71 22.18
N LEU A 352 -0.97 -14.10 21.00
CA LEU A 352 0.45 -13.92 20.64
C LEU A 352 0.80 -12.45 20.45
N SER A 353 -0.17 -11.59 20.11
CA SER A 353 0.08 -10.15 19.99
C SER A 353 0.42 -9.49 21.33
N ASP A 354 0.03 -10.10 22.46
CA ASP A 354 0.42 -9.61 23.79
C ASP A 354 1.90 -9.94 24.11
N GLU A 355 2.38 -11.10 23.64
CA GLU A 355 3.77 -11.54 23.83
C GLU A 355 4.71 -10.84 22.83
N TYR A 356 4.24 -10.66 21.58
CA TYR A 356 4.97 -10.05 20.48
C TYR A 356 4.14 -8.90 19.85
N PRO A 357 4.09 -7.71 20.49
CA PRO A 357 3.34 -6.56 19.99
C PRO A 357 3.71 -6.13 18.56
N GLU A 358 4.94 -6.41 18.13
CA GLU A 358 5.45 -6.16 16.79
C GLU A 358 4.73 -6.96 15.71
N LEU A 359 4.10 -8.09 16.03
CA LEU A 359 3.41 -8.91 15.02
C LEU A 359 2.15 -8.22 14.49
N HIS A 360 1.63 -7.19 15.17
CA HIS A 360 0.46 -6.40 14.77
C HIS A 360 -0.62 -7.23 14.06
N ILE A 361 -1.16 -8.22 14.77
CA ILE A 361 -2.09 -9.20 14.22
C ILE A 361 -3.46 -8.54 14.08
N ASN A 362 -3.86 -8.26 12.85
CA ASN A 362 -5.11 -7.58 12.53
C ASN A 362 -6.05 -8.52 11.76
N TRP A 363 -7.33 -8.47 12.12
CA TRP A 363 -8.38 -9.12 11.34
C TRP A 363 -8.96 -8.13 10.33
N ASP A 364 -8.80 -8.40 9.04
CA ASP A 364 -9.50 -7.63 8.01
C ASP A 364 -10.92 -8.19 7.86
N SER A 365 -11.92 -7.45 8.34
CA SER A 365 -13.32 -7.86 8.25
C SER A 365 -13.87 -7.94 6.82
N LYS A 366 -13.30 -7.18 5.88
CA LYS A 366 -13.75 -7.14 4.48
C LYS A 366 -13.21 -8.32 3.70
N LEU A 367 -11.90 -8.57 3.81
CA LEU A 367 -11.24 -9.69 3.15
C LEU A 367 -11.45 -11.01 3.90
N LYS A 368 -11.85 -10.94 5.18
CA LYS A 368 -11.89 -12.06 6.14
C LYS A 368 -10.53 -12.73 6.30
N GLU A 369 -9.46 -11.96 6.12
CA GLU A 369 -8.08 -12.43 6.16
C GLU A 369 -7.41 -11.97 7.45
N ILE A 370 -6.40 -12.73 7.89
CA ILE A 370 -5.57 -12.37 9.04
C ILE A 370 -4.29 -11.76 8.50
N HIS A 371 -4.05 -10.50 8.86
CA HIS A 371 -2.83 -9.78 8.50
C HIS A 371 -1.87 -9.79 9.68
N VAL A 372 -0.61 -10.08 9.40
CA VAL A 372 0.48 -10.08 10.38
C VAL A 372 1.63 -9.28 9.82
N HIS A 373 2.08 -8.29 10.58
CA HIS A 373 3.23 -7.50 10.19
C HIS A 373 4.53 -8.13 10.72
N LEU A 374 5.51 -8.29 9.84
CA LEU A 374 6.80 -8.92 10.14
C LEU A 374 7.97 -8.05 9.69
N MET A 375 9.14 -8.28 10.26
CA MET A 375 10.41 -7.64 9.91
C MET A 375 11.08 -8.32 8.71
N GLY A 376 10.97 -9.64 8.60
CA GLY A 376 11.69 -10.43 7.61
C GLY A 376 11.27 -11.89 7.56
N GLU A 377 11.90 -12.65 6.65
CA GLU A 377 11.52 -14.03 6.33
C GLU A 377 11.85 -15.00 7.46
N VAL A 378 12.92 -14.77 8.24
CA VAL A 378 13.31 -15.67 9.34
C VAL A 378 12.23 -15.65 10.43
N GLN A 379 11.60 -14.50 10.65
CA GLN A 379 10.44 -14.38 11.53
C GLN A 379 9.24 -15.21 11.06
N THR A 380 8.98 -15.30 9.75
CA THR A 380 7.86 -16.13 9.23
C THR A 380 8.05 -17.60 9.59
N GLU A 381 9.27 -18.12 9.44
CA GLU A 381 9.58 -19.53 9.73
C GLU A 381 9.49 -19.84 11.22
N ILE A 382 9.93 -18.90 12.06
CA ILE A 382 9.84 -19.02 13.52
C ILE A 382 8.39 -18.94 13.97
N LEU A 383 7.59 -18.04 13.42
CA LEU A 383 6.17 -17.93 13.76
C LEU A 383 5.40 -19.19 13.35
N LYS A 384 5.71 -19.78 12.18
CA LYS A 384 5.21 -21.11 11.77
C LYS A 384 5.48 -22.18 12.82
N LYS A 385 6.75 -22.32 13.24
CA LYS A 385 7.14 -23.30 14.25
C LYS A 385 6.49 -23.03 15.62
N LEU A 386 6.45 -21.77 16.06
CA LEU A 386 5.82 -21.37 17.33
C LEU A 386 4.34 -21.74 17.35
N VAL A 387 3.61 -21.46 16.27
CA VAL A 387 2.17 -21.79 16.18
C VAL A 387 1.97 -23.29 16.13
N LYS A 388 2.83 -24.03 15.42
CA LYS A 388 2.77 -25.50 15.38
C LYS A 388 3.07 -26.14 16.74
N GLU A 389 4.11 -25.72 17.44
CA GLU A 389 4.48 -26.28 18.75
C GLU A 389 3.43 -25.97 19.83
N ARG A 390 2.83 -24.77 19.80
CA ARG A 390 1.94 -24.31 20.87
C ARG A 390 0.47 -24.65 20.65
N PHE A 391 0.00 -24.56 19.40
CA PHE A 391 -1.42 -24.71 19.08
C PHE A 391 -1.71 -25.95 18.21
N ASP A 392 -0.67 -26.67 17.76
CA ASP A 392 -0.74 -27.79 16.83
C ASP A 392 -1.46 -27.46 15.51
N VAL A 393 -1.22 -26.25 15.00
CA VAL A 393 -1.80 -25.75 13.74
C VAL A 393 -0.69 -25.47 12.74
N ASP A 394 -0.82 -25.96 11.52
CA ASP A 394 0.06 -25.58 10.43
C ASP A 394 -0.48 -24.29 9.76
N ILE A 395 0.40 -23.29 9.67
CA ILE A 395 0.11 -22.01 9.03
C ILE A 395 1.01 -21.79 7.81
N GLU A 396 0.44 -21.16 6.79
CA GLU A 396 1.13 -20.71 5.60
C GLU A 396 1.00 -19.18 5.51
N PHE A 397 2.09 -18.52 5.13
CA PHE A 397 2.08 -17.10 4.82
C PHE A 397 1.86 -16.97 3.33
N GLY A 398 0.72 -16.40 2.97
CA GLY A 398 0.36 -16.07 1.59
C GLY A 398 0.61 -14.59 1.31
N GLU A 399 0.44 -14.25 0.05
CA GLU A 399 0.40 -12.84 -0.36
C GLU A 399 -0.91 -12.21 0.11
N SER A 400 -0.82 -11.02 0.71
CA SER A 400 -2.00 -10.22 1.04
C SER A 400 -2.72 -9.84 -0.24
N LYS A 401 -4.03 -10.12 -0.29
CA LYS A 401 -4.85 -9.64 -1.41
C LYS A 401 -4.95 -8.13 -1.32
N ILE A 402 -4.70 -7.47 -2.45
CA ILE A 402 -4.87 -6.04 -2.54
C ILE A 402 -6.37 -5.77 -2.69
N LEU A 403 -6.95 -5.06 -1.72
CA LEU A 403 -8.31 -4.56 -1.86
C LEU A 403 -8.27 -3.39 -2.84
N TYR A 404 -8.60 -3.65 -4.10
CA TYR A 404 -8.87 -2.60 -5.08
C TYR A 404 -10.22 -1.94 -4.80
N LEU A 405 -10.38 -0.70 -5.25
CA LEU A 405 -11.64 0.04 -5.21
C LEU A 405 -11.95 0.57 -6.61
N GLU A 406 -13.20 0.90 -6.90
CA GLU A 406 -13.59 1.50 -8.17
C GLU A 406 -14.23 2.88 -7.95
N THR A 407 -14.04 3.78 -8.91
CA THR A 407 -14.71 5.08 -8.94
C THR A 407 -15.06 5.47 -10.38
N ILE A 408 -15.76 6.58 -10.56
CA ILE A 408 -16.09 7.13 -11.89
C ILE A 408 -15.25 8.39 -12.15
N ASP A 409 -14.94 8.67 -13.42
CA ASP A 409 -14.22 9.91 -13.79
C ASP A 409 -15.17 11.04 -14.21
N GLU A 410 -16.35 10.69 -14.73
CA GLU A 410 -17.35 11.62 -15.25
C GLU A 410 -18.72 11.43 -14.59
N ALA A 411 -19.54 12.49 -14.58
CA ALA A 411 -20.89 12.43 -14.05
C ALA A 411 -21.82 11.68 -15.02
N VAL A 412 -22.64 10.77 -14.49
CA VAL A 412 -23.51 9.90 -15.29
C VAL A 412 -24.89 9.75 -14.67
N SER A 413 -25.91 9.58 -15.51
CA SER A 413 -27.26 9.24 -15.06
C SER A 413 -27.49 7.73 -15.12
N GLY A 414 -27.92 7.16 -14.00
CA GLY A 414 -28.30 5.76 -13.85
C GLY A 414 -29.81 5.63 -13.61
N VAL A 415 -30.46 4.74 -14.34
CA VAL A 415 -31.90 4.50 -14.21
C VAL A 415 -32.19 3.03 -14.00
N GLY A 416 -33.04 2.76 -13.01
CA GLY A 416 -33.49 1.43 -12.67
C GLY A 416 -35.01 1.36 -12.66
N HIS A 417 -35.54 0.41 -13.43
CA HIS A 417 -36.96 0.10 -13.49
C HIS A 417 -37.21 -1.32 -13.02
N PHE A 418 -38.20 -1.50 -12.15
CA PHE A 418 -38.60 -2.79 -11.62
C PHE A 418 -40.11 -2.95 -11.63
N GLU A 419 -40.61 -3.75 -12.58
CA GLU A 419 -42.03 -4.00 -12.77
C GLU A 419 -42.34 -5.50 -13.03
N PRO A 420 -42.12 -6.41 -12.05
CA PRO A 420 -42.73 -7.73 -12.12
C PRO A 420 -44.25 -7.66 -11.93
N LEU A 421 -44.97 -8.72 -12.28
CA LEU A 421 -46.44 -8.75 -12.32
C LEU A 421 -47.09 -8.19 -11.03
N ARG A 422 -47.73 -7.00 -11.11
CA ARG A 422 -48.34 -6.23 -10.00
C ARG A 422 -47.37 -5.51 -9.03
N HIS A 423 -46.14 -5.29 -9.45
CA HIS A 423 -45.13 -4.48 -8.78
C HIS A 423 -44.71 -3.30 -9.68
N TYR A 424 -44.33 -2.15 -9.11
CA TYR A 424 -43.82 -1.01 -9.90
C TYR A 424 -42.90 -0.14 -9.05
N ALA A 425 -41.66 0.09 -9.51
CA ALA A 425 -40.78 1.13 -8.98
C ALA A 425 -39.82 1.63 -10.06
N GLU A 426 -39.60 2.93 -10.11
CA GLU A 426 -38.66 3.58 -11.02
C GLU A 426 -37.83 4.60 -10.26
N VAL A 427 -36.50 4.57 -10.46
CA VAL A 427 -35.52 5.40 -9.76
C VAL A 427 -34.47 5.92 -10.73
N HIS A 428 -34.25 7.24 -10.71
CA HIS A 428 -33.22 7.92 -11.50
C HIS A 428 -32.18 8.55 -10.56
N LEU A 429 -30.93 8.13 -10.70
CA LEU A 429 -29.80 8.55 -9.88
C LEU A 429 -28.78 9.29 -10.75
N LEU A 430 -28.37 10.47 -10.31
CA LEU A 430 -27.18 11.13 -10.82
C LEU A 430 -25.98 10.69 -9.97
N MET A 431 -24.95 10.17 -10.63
CA MET A 431 -23.69 9.78 -10.02
C MET A 431 -22.60 10.78 -10.41
N GLU A 432 -21.98 11.41 -9.42
CA GLU A 432 -20.92 12.41 -9.64
C GLU A 432 -19.62 11.99 -8.94
N PRO A 433 -18.46 12.16 -9.57
CA PRO A 433 -17.17 11.88 -8.94
C PRO A 433 -16.89 12.88 -7.81
N LEU A 434 -16.29 12.38 -6.73
CA LEU A 434 -15.83 13.19 -5.60
C LEU A 434 -14.31 13.22 -5.50
N PRO A 435 -13.73 14.20 -4.77
CA PRO A 435 -12.33 14.14 -4.40
C PRO A 435 -12.01 12.84 -3.68
N ARG A 436 -10.82 12.29 -3.95
CA ARG A 436 -10.40 10.99 -3.41
C ARG A 436 -10.44 10.95 -1.88
N GLY A 437 -10.91 9.82 -1.33
CA GLY A 437 -11.06 9.62 0.11
C GLY A 437 -12.29 10.30 0.73
N SER A 438 -13.21 10.84 -0.08
CA SER A 438 -14.49 11.38 0.38
C SER A 438 -15.52 10.29 0.70
N GLY A 439 -15.30 9.07 0.21
CA GLY A 439 -16.23 7.95 0.33
C GLY A 439 -17.53 8.18 -0.44
N LEU A 440 -18.56 7.40 -0.11
CA LEU A 440 -19.88 7.52 -0.75
C LEU A 440 -20.73 8.59 -0.08
N GLN A 441 -21.27 9.52 -0.87
CA GLN A 441 -22.20 10.55 -0.40
C GLN A 441 -23.58 10.35 -1.02
N PHE A 442 -24.64 10.58 -0.24
CA PHE A 442 -26.02 10.35 -0.69
C PHE A 442 -26.87 11.59 -0.45
N ARG A 443 -27.50 12.10 -1.51
CA ARG A 443 -28.39 13.27 -1.52
C ARG A 443 -29.69 12.94 -2.25
N ALA A 444 -30.77 13.62 -1.88
CA ALA A 444 -32.00 13.66 -2.65
C ALA A 444 -32.28 15.09 -3.11
N ASP A 445 -32.58 15.24 -4.39
CA ASP A 445 -32.96 16.50 -5.04
C ASP A 445 -34.19 16.27 -5.94
N CYS A 446 -35.15 15.49 -5.43
CA CYS A 446 -36.37 15.13 -6.13
C CYS A 446 -37.57 15.89 -5.52
N PRO A 447 -38.42 16.54 -6.34
CA PRO A 447 -39.64 17.20 -5.87
C PRO A 447 -40.56 16.24 -5.09
N THR A 448 -41.14 16.72 -4.00
CA THR A 448 -42.10 15.92 -3.20
C THR A 448 -43.37 15.55 -3.97
N ASP A 449 -43.65 16.27 -5.05
CA ASP A 449 -44.81 16.07 -5.91
C ASP A 449 -44.64 14.84 -6.83
N GLU A 450 -43.39 14.48 -7.17
CA GLU A 450 -43.07 13.30 -7.98
C GLU A 450 -42.92 12.04 -7.12
N LEU A 451 -42.19 12.16 -6.01
CA LEU A 451 -41.96 11.06 -5.09
C LEU A 451 -42.09 11.53 -3.64
N GLN A 452 -42.98 10.87 -2.88
CA GLN A 452 -43.18 11.20 -1.47
C GLN A 452 -41.89 11.01 -0.66
N ILE A 453 -41.68 11.86 0.36
CA ILE A 453 -40.46 11.88 1.19
C ILE A 453 -40.13 10.52 1.84
N ASN A 454 -41.15 9.71 2.14
CA ASN A 454 -40.98 8.38 2.72
C ASN A 454 -40.27 7.42 1.75
N TRP A 455 -40.64 7.48 0.47
CA TRP A 455 -40.01 6.68 -0.59
C TRP A 455 -38.61 7.18 -0.92
N GLN A 456 -38.40 8.51 -0.94
CA GLN A 456 -37.05 9.07 -1.08
C GLN A 456 -36.11 8.58 0.03
N ARG A 457 -36.56 8.60 1.29
CA ARG A 457 -35.80 8.06 2.43
C ARG A 457 -35.53 6.57 2.29
N LEU A 458 -36.49 5.82 1.74
CA LEU A 458 -36.34 4.38 1.50
C LEU A 458 -35.23 4.11 0.46
N VAL A 459 -35.23 4.81 -0.67
CA VAL A 459 -34.17 4.72 -1.69
C VAL A 459 -32.80 5.05 -1.09
N LEU A 460 -32.69 6.14 -0.33
CA LEU A 460 -31.42 6.49 0.35
C LEU A 460 -30.99 5.46 1.39
N THR A 461 -31.93 4.75 2.01
CA THR A 461 -31.64 3.66 2.96
C THR A 461 -31.07 2.46 2.21
N HIS A 462 -31.68 2.07 1.08
CA HIS A 462 -31.19 0.98 0.25
C HIS A 462 -29.84 1.28 -0.40
N LEU A 463 -29.57 2.53 -0.74
CA LEU A 463 -28.24 2.94 -1.20
C LEU A 463 -27.15 2.76 -0.12
N ARG A 464 -27.50 2.88 1.17
CA ARG A 464 -26.56 2.76 2.30
C ARG A 464 -26.44 1.35 2.88
N GLU A 465 -27.45 0.51 2.70
CA GLU A 465 -27.50 -0.81 3.35
C GLU A 465 -26.56 -1.84 2.70
N LYS A 466 -26.25 -1.68 1.40
CA LYS A 466 -25.44 -2.60 0.60
C LYS A 466 -24.18 -1.90 0.12
N GLU A 467 -23.04 -2.59 0.23
CA GLU A 467 -21.79 -2.16 -0.42
C GLU A 467 -21.92 -2.48 -1.92
N HIS A 468 -21.93 -1.44 -2.75
CA HIS A 468 -22.11 -1.60 -4.20
C HIS A 468 -20.78 -2.00 -4.84
N VAL A 469 -20.86 -2.93 -5.79
CA VAL A 469 -19.70 -3.44 -6.53
C VAL A 469 -19.58 -2.76 -7.87
N GLY A 470 -18.34 -2.49 -8.25
CA GLY A 470 -17.95 -1.92 -9.52
C GLY A 470 -18.09 -2.92 -10.68
N VAL A 471 -17.91 -2.42 -11.89
CA VAL A 471 -18.09 -3.17 -13.14
C VAL A 471 -16.78 -3.62 -13.76
N LEU A 472 -15.63 -3.21 -13.24
CA LEU A 472 -14.34 -3.62 -13.82
C LEU A 472 -13.85 -4.94 -13.22
N THR A 473 -13.81 -5.01 -11.90
CA THR A 473 -13.21 -6.13 -11.15
C THR A 473 -14.16 -6.71 -10.10
N GLY A 474 -15.37 -6.14 -9.97
CA GLY A 474 -16.28 -6.43 -8.87
C GLY A 474 -15.85 -5.82 -7.54
N SER A 475 -14.89 -4.89 -7.56
CA SER A 475 -14.37 -4.23 -6.36
C SER A 475 -15.37 -3.22 -5.79
N PRO A 476 -15.36 -2.94 -4.47
CA PRO A 476 -16.25 -1.94 -3.89
C PRO A 476 -16.07 -0.56 -4.50
N ILE A 477 -17.16 0.16 -4.74
CA ILE A 477 -17.10 1.53 -5.25
C ILE A 477 -16.84 2.55 -4.13
N THR A 478 -16.09 3.61 -4.45
CA THR A 478 -15.79 4.72 -3.54
C THR A 478 -15.80 6.07 -4.26
N ASP A 479 -15.84 7.15 -3.49
CA ASP A 479 -15.70 8.53 -3.98
C ASP A 479 -16.77 8.93 -5.02
N ILE A 480 -18.00 8.44 -4.86
CA ILE A 480 -19.14 8.77 -5.71
C ILE A 480 -20.23 9.42 -4.87
N ARG A 481 -20.79 10.53 -5.38
CA ARG A 481 -22.01 11.12 -4.88
C ARG A 481 -23.20 10.60 -5.67
N PHE A 482 -24.15 9.98 -4.97
CA PHE A 482 -25.46 9.61 -5.51
C PHE A 482 -26.48 10.69 -5.17
N THR A 483 -27.09 11.28 -6.19
CA THR A 483 -28.19 12.24 -6.07
C THR A 483 -29.45 11.65 -6.69
N LEU A 484 -30.50 11.44 -5.89
CA LEU A 484 -31.81 11.06 -6.40
C LEU A 484 -32.47 12.26 -7.09
N VAL A 485 -32.59 12.21 -8.41
CA VAL A 485 -33.13 13.31 -9.24
C VAL A 485 -34.63 13.12 -9.49
N ALA A 486 -35.04 11.92 -9.90
CA ALA A 486 -36.42 11.59 -10.19
C ALA A 486 -36.76 10.16 -9.76
N GLY A 487 -38.04 9.88 -9.57
CA GLY A 487 -38.52 8.54 -9.27
C GLY A 487 -40.03 8.47 -9.24
N ARG A 488 -40.59 7.26 -9.43
CA ARG A 488 -42.04 7.06 -9.54
C ARG A 488 -42.50 5.83 -8.76
N ALA A 489 -43.60 6.00 -8.04
CA ALA A 489 -44.31 4.94 -7.31
C ALA A 489 -45.75 4.82 -7.83
N HIS A 490 -46.30 3.61 -7.78
CA HIS A 490 -47.70 3.30 -8.01
C HIS A 490 -48.44 3.05 -6.68
N LEU A 491 -49.57 3.74 -6.46
CA LEU A 491 -50.32 3.75 -5.19
C LEU A 491 -50.79 2.37 -4.67
N LYS A 492 -50.94 1.37 -5.55
CA LYS A 492 -51.44 0.03 -5.21
C LYS A 492 -50.45 -1.11 -5.46
N HIS A 493 -49.38 -0.81 -6.19
CA HIS A 493 -48.49 -1.83 -6.75
C HIS A 493 -47.03 -1.58 -6.39
N THR A 494 -46.73 -0.58 -5.56
CA THR A 494 -45.36 -0.37 -5.06
C THR A 494 -45.26 -0.86 -3.64
N GLU A 495 -44.38 -1.83 -3.43
CA GLU A 495 -43.97 -2.32 -2.12
C GLU A 495 -42.56 -1.84 -1.79
N GLY A 496 -42.17 -1.92 -0.51
CA GLY A 496 -40.83 -1.49 -0.08
C GLY A 496 -39.69 -2.25 -0.76
N GLY A 497 -39.91 -3.52 -1.13
CA GLY A 497 -38.93 -4.33 -1.86
C GLY A 497 -38.69 -3.88 -3.30
N ASP A 498 -39.67 -3.24 -3.95
CA ASP A 498 -39.57 -2.85 -5.36
C ASP A 498 -38.57 -1.71 -5.55
N PHE A 499 -38.58 -0.73 -4.63
CA PHE A 499 -37.59 0.35 -4.64
C PHE A 499 -36.18 -0.12 -4.38
N ARG A 500 -36.00 -1.19 -3.59
CA ARG A 500 -34.69 -1.81 -3.37
C ARG A 500 -34.12 -2.34 -4.69
N GLU A 501 -34.92 -3.11 -5.40
CA GLU A 501 -34.57 -3.71 -6.68
C GLU A 501 -34.33 -2.64 -7.77
N ALA A 502 -35.19 -1.62 -7.86
CA ALA A 502 -35.01 -0.50 -8.78
C ALA A 502 -33.74 0.31 -8.48
N THR A 503 -33.45 0.58 -7.21
CA THR A 503 -32.27 1.35 -6.78
C THR A 503 -30.97 0.65 -7.18
N TYR A 504 -30.85 -0.66 -6.92
CA TYR A 504 -29.64 -1.40 -7.26
C TYR A 504 -29.40 -1.46 -8.77
N ARG A 505 -30.46 -1.59 -9.56
CA ARG A 505 -30.37 -1.56 -11.03
C ARG A 505 -30.00 -0.17 -11.54
N ALA A 506 -30.49 0.89 -10.91
CA ALA A 506 -30.12 2.26 -11.26
C ALA A 506 -28.61 2.52 -11.06
N VAL A 507 -28.07 2.11 -9.92
CA VAL A 507 -26.62 2.18 -9.65
C VAL A 507 -25.85 1.38 -10.71
N ARG A 508 -26.26 0.13 -10.95
CA ARG A 508 -25.55 -0.78 -11.84
C ARG A 508 -25.56 -0.31 -13.30
N GLN A 509 -26.69 0.17 -13.78
CA GLN A 509 -26.84 0.66 -15.15
C GLN A 509 -26.03 1.93 -15.39
N GLY A 510 -26.00 2.87 -14.44
CA GLY A 510 -25.18 4.06 -14.61
C GLY A 510 -23.68 3.76 -14.46
N LEU A 511 -23.27 2.81 -13.61
CA LEU A 511 -21.87 2.33 -13.59
C LEU A 511 -21.46 1.72 -14.93
N ARG A 512 -22.34 0.93 -15.59
CA ARG A 512 -22.08 0.40 -16.93
C ARG A 512 -21.89 1.47 -18.01
N LYS A 513 -22.51 2.65 -17.84
CA LYS A 513 -22.37 3.80 -18.74
C LYS A 513 -21.18 4.69 -18.41
N ALA A 514 -20.74 4.68 -17.17
CA ALA A 514 -19.64 5.51 -16.71
C ALA A 514 -18.29 5.05 -17.29
N ILE A 515 -17.36 6.01 -17.39
CA ILE A 515 -15.93 5.69 -17.48
C ILE A 515 -15.46 5.35 -16.07
N ASN A 516 -15.34 4.06 -15.78
CA ASN A 516 -14.91 3.56 -14.47
C ASN A 516 -13.39 3.54 -14.38
N VAL A 517 -12.87 3.82 -13.19
CA VAL A 517 -11.44 3.89 -12.89
C VAL A 517 -11.16 2.96 -11.73
N LEU A 518 -10.19 2.05 -11.92
CA LEU A 518 -9.69 1.18 -10.87
C LEU A 518 -8.72 1.95 -9.98
N LEU A 519 -8.91 1.83 -8.68
CA LEU A 519 -8.07 2.42 -7.64
C LEU A 519 -7.34 1.32 -6.90
N GLU A 520 -6.08 1.58 -6.59
CA GLU A 520 -5.24 0.72 -5.77
C GLU A 520 -4.70 1.49 -4.56
N PRO A 521 -4.31 0.81 -3.49
CA PRO A 521 -3.73 1.45 -2.33
C PRO A 521 -2.30 1.94 -2.61
N TYR A 522 -1.95 3.11 -2.07
CA TYR A 522 -0.63 3.72 -2.17
C TYR A 522 0.02 3.88 -0.78
N TYR A 523 1.31 3.59 -0.70
CA TYR A 523 2.16 3.94 0.44
C TYR A 523 2.83 5.29 0.21
N ALA A 524 2.84 6.13 1.23
CA ALA A 524 3.82 7.19 1.40
C ALA A 524 5.09 6.56 1.99
N PHE A 525 6.21 6.66 1.27
CA PHE A 525 7.46 6.07 1.68
C PHE A 525 8.52 7.12 2.03
N THR A 526 9.45 6.72 2.89
CA THR A 526 10.69 7.45 3.16
C THR A 526 11.84 6.45 3.11
N LEU A 527 12.73 6.63 2.15
CA LEU A 527 13.88 5.77 1.90
C LEU A 527 15.15 6.51 2.33
N GLU A 528 15.81 5.99 3.35
CA GLU A 528 17.11 6.48 3.82
C GLU A 528 18.21 5.55 3.32
N ILE A 529 19.14 6.06 2.51
CA ILE A 529 20.21 5.25 1.90
C ILE A 529 21.53 6.02 1.85
N PRO A 530 22.68 5.34 1.87
CA PRO A 530 23.96 5.99 1.62
C PRO A 530 24.01 6.66 0.25
N GLN A 531 24.73 7.78 0.14
CA GLN A 531 24.83 8.55 -1.11
C GLN A 531 25.32 7.71 -2.31
N GLU A 532 26.16 6.71 -2.05
CA GLU A 532 26.72 5.80 -3.07
C GLU A 532 25.64 5.03 -3.86
N TYR A 533 24.46 4.82 -3.26
CA TYR A 533 23.40 3.97 -3.82
C TYR A 533 22.17 4.76 -4.30
N VAL A 534 22.20 6.09 -4.25
CA VAL A 534 21.06 6.96 -4.62
C VAL A 534 20.66 6.77 -6.07
N GLY A 535 21.61 6.70 -7.01
CA GLY A 535 21.30 6.53 -8.43
C GLY A 535 20.54 5.24 -8.75
N ARG A 536 20.91 4.14 -8.09
CA ARG A 536 20.21 2.86 -8.21
C ARG A 536 18.79 2.96 -7.64
N ALA A 537 18.65 3.47 -6.42
CA ALA A 537 17.35 3.61 -5.78
C ALA A 537 16.37 4.45 -6.61
N MET A 538 16.83 5.57 -7.18
CA MET A 538 16.02 6.42 -8.06
C MET A 538 15.57 5.69 -9.33
N THR A 539 16.40 4.80 -9.87
CA THR A 539 16.07 3.98 -11.04
C THR A 539 15.00 2.95 -10.68
N ASP A 540 15.16 2.26 -9.56
CA ASP A 540 14.20 1.27 -9.07
C ASP A 540 12.84 1.93 -8.76
N LEU A 541 12.84 3.07 -8.05
CA LEU A 541 11.63 3.85 -7.78
C LEU A 541 10.92 4.32 -9.05
N SER A 542 11.68 4.73 -10.08
CA SER A 542 11.11 5.13 -11.37
C SER A 542 10.50 3.93 -12.10
N ASN A 543 11.15 2.76 -12.08
CA ASN A 543 10.63 1.52 -12.66
C ASN A 543 9.34 1.05 -11.96
N MET A 544 9.19 1.35 -10.67
CA MET A 544 8.00 1.07 -9.87
C MET A 544 6.88 2.11 -10.05
N ASN A 545 7.01 3.04 -10.99
CA ASN A 545 6.07 4.15 -11.20
C ASN A 545 5.81 4.97 -9.92
N ALA A 546 6.82 5.08 -9.04
CA ALA A 546 6.72 5.87 -7.83
C ALA A 546 6.81 7.38 -8.15
N ASN A 547 6.00 8.17 -7.46
CA ASN A 547 6.12 9.62 -7.47
C ASN A 547 6.96 10.06 -6.27
N PHE A 548 8.12 10.68 -6.48
CA PHE A 548 9.03 11.03 -5.38
C PHE A 548 9.68 12.40 -5.55
N ASP A 549 10.01 13.00 -4.42
CA ASP A 549 10.71 14.27 -4.33
C ASP A 549 12.22 14.09 -4.59
N PRO A 550 12.94 15.15 -4.98
CA PRO A 550 14.39 15.11 -5.10
C PRO A 550 15.05 14.66 -3.78
N PRO A 551 16.13 13.85 -3.82
CA PRO A 551 16.80 13.37 -2.62
C PRO A 551 17.31 14.52 -1.73
N GLU A 552 16.91 14.51 -0.46
CA GLU A 552 17.44 15.39 0.57
C GLU A 552 18.73 14.78 1.16
N ILE A 553 19.86 15.45 0.94
CA ILE A 553 21.14 14.99 1.48
C ILE A 553 21.30 15.48 2.92
N LYS A 554 21.47 14.54 3.87
CA LYS A 554 21.82 14.80 5.28
C LYS A 554 23.12 14.05 5.61
N ASP A 555 24.22 14.79 5.69
CA ASP A 555 25.55 14.24 5.96
C ASP A 555 25.92 13.11 4.99
N GLU A 556 26.13 11.88 5.49
CA GLU A 556 26.47 10.70 4.66
C GLU A 556 25.24 9.92 4.13
N VAL A 557 24.03 10.31 4.53
CA VAL A 557 22.77 9.64 4.18
C VAL A 557 21.91 10.54 3.30
N SER A 558 21.30 9.95 2.28
CA SER A 558 20.32 10.59 1.41
C SER A 558 18.93 10.07 1.76
N VAL A 559 17.96 10.98 1.87
CA VAL A 559 16.57 10.67 2.17
C VAL A 559 15.71 10.98 0.97
N ILE A 560 15.02 9.98 0.44
CA ILE A 560 14.07 10.10 -0.67
C ILE A 560 12.66 9.90 -0.09
N LYS A 561 11.75 10.83 -0.36
CA LYS A 561 10.34 10.73 0.06
C LYS A 561 9.46 10.67 -1.16
N GLY A 562 8.37 9.90 -1.08
CA GLY A 562 7.46 9.78 -2.20
C GLY A 562 6.23 8.94 -1.89
N THR A 563 5.47 8.64 -2.92
CA THR A 563 4.30 7.77 -2.91
C THR A 563 4.42 6.71 -4.00
N ALA A 564 4.08 5.47 -3.68
CA ALA A 564 4.13 4.36 -4.62
C ALA A 564 3.03 3.34 -4.32
N ALA A 565 2.66 2.55 -5.33
CA ALA A 565 1.67 1.48 -5.19
C ALA A 565 2.15 0.42 -4.18
N VAL A 566 1.22 -0.10 -3.38
CA VAL A 566 1.50 -1.18 -2.41
C VAL A 566 2.06 -2.43 -3.11
N THR A 567 1.57 -2.74 -4.31
CA THR A 567 2.00 -3.87 -5.14
C THR A 567 3.49 -3.82 -5.45
N ALA A 568 3.97 -2.66 -5.91
CA ALA A 568 5.36 -2.48 -6.33
C ALA A 568 6.34 -2.42 -5.15
N MET A 569 5.90 -1.88 -4.00
CA MET A 569 6.76 -1.68 -2.81
C MET A 569 6.89 -2.91 -1.90
N ARG A 570 6.15 -3.99 -2.18
CA ARG A 570 6.04 -5.16 -1.29
C ARG A 570 7.40 -5.82 -0.99
N ASP A 571 8.20 -6.08 -2.01
CA ASP A 571 9.51 -6.74 -1.86
C ASP A 571 10.70 -5.77 -1.93
N TYR A 572 10.46 -4.50 -2.23
CA TYR A 572 11.52 -3.52 -2.44
C TYR A 572 12.42 -3.35 -1.20
N HIS A 573 11.87 -3.50 0.01
CA HIS A 573 12.65 -3.45 1.24
C HIS A 573 13.80 -4.47 1.24
N LYS A 574 13.57 -5.69 0.73
CA LYS A 574 14.58 -6.75 0.67
C LYS A 574 15.70 -6.35 -0.29
N GLU A 575 15.35 -5.84 -1.47
CA GLU A 575 16.32 -5.38 -2.45
C GLU A 575 17.18 -4.24 -1.89
N VAL A 576 16.55 -3.25 -1.25
CA VAL A 576 17.22 -2.14 -0.57
C VAL A 576 18.24 -2.67 0.44
N MET A 577 17.84 -3.59 1.32
CA MET A 577 18.76 -4.15 2.31
C MET A 577 19.94 -4.87 1.65
N VAL A 578 19.71 -5.62 0.57
CA VAL A 578 20.77 -6.36 -0.13
C VAL A 578 21.78 -5.42 -0.79
N TYR A 579 21.34 -4.46 -1.60
CA TYR A 579 22.28 -3.61 -2.33
C TYR A 579 22.94 -2.54 -1.46
N THR A 580 22.29 -2.11 -0.37
CA THR A 580 22.88 -1.18 0.60
C THR A 580 23.70 -1.86 1.69
N ARG A 581 23.85 -3.20 1.65
CA ARG A 581 24.53 -3.99 2.69
C ARG A 581 23.95 -3.74 4.09
N GLY A 582 22.62 -3.58 4.18
CA GLY A 582 21.88 -3.36 5.42
C GLY A 582 21.98 -1.95 6.00
N ARG A 583 22.54 -0.97 5.26
CA ARG A 583 22.57 0.45 5.67
C ARG A 583 21.34 1.25 5.22
N GLY A 584 20.54 0.70 4.31
CA GLY A 584 19.33 1.32 3.80
C GLY A 584 18.10 1.00 4.65
N HIS A 585 17.25 2.00 4.88
CA HIS A 585 15.99 1.85 5.59
C HIS A 585 14.84 2.37 4.74
N LEU A 586 13.81 1.55 4.56
CA LEU A 586 12.57 1.93 3.90
C LEU A 586 11.46 1.99 4.94
N PHE A 587 10.85 3.16 5.07
CA PHE A 587 9.68 3.37 5.92
C PHE A 587 8.45 3.51 5.03
N LEU A 588 7.38 2.76 5.33
CA LEU A 588 6.12 2.78 4.58
C LEU A 588 4.98 3.22 5.50
N ARG A 589 4.09 4.09 4.99
CA ARG A 589 2.86 4.50 5.66
C ARG A 589 1.72 4.51 4.64
N PHE A 590 0.59 3.92 4.98
CA PHE A 590 -0.60 4.00 4.13
C PHE A 590 -1.01 5.46 3.89
N ASN A 591 -1.15 5.86 2.62
CA ASN A 591 -1.48 7.23 2.22
C ASN A 591 -2.90 7.37 1.65
N GLY A 592 -3.55 6.26 1.29
CA GLY A 592 -4.88 6.24 0.69
C GLY A 592 -4.91 5.43 -0.61
N TYR A 593 -5.91 5.71 -1.44
CA TYR A 593 -6.14 5.07 -2.73
C TYR A 593 -5.85 6.04 -3.87
N ASP A 594 -5.07 5.59 -4.86
CA ASP A 594 -4.81 6.33 -6.09
C ASP A 594 -5.12 5.47 -7.34
N ARG A 595 -4.99 6.04 -8.54
CA ARG A 595 -5.28 5.37 -9.81
C ARG A 595 -4.34 4.19 -9.95
N CYS A 596 -4.89 3.03 -10.31
CA CYS A 596 -4.09 1.83 -10.50
C CYS A 596 -3.10 2.04 -11.65
N HIS A 597 -1.81 1.79 -11.39
CA HIS A 597 -0.75 1.90 -12.40
C HIS A 597 -0.96 0.93 -13.56
N ASP A 598 -1.34 -0.33 -13.26
CA ASP A 598 -1.51 -1.42 -14.23
C ASP A 598 -2.98 -1.90 -14.28
N ALA A 599 -3.91 -0.97 -14.48
CA ALA A 599 -5.35 -1.28 -14.42
C ALA A 599 -5.79 -2.35 -15.43
N GLU A 600 -5.28 -2.33 -16.67
CA GLU A 600 -5.69 -3.27 -17.73
C GLU A 600 -5.36 -4.73 -17.38
N GLU A 601 -4.16 -4.98 -16.86
CA GLU A 601 -3.71 -6.32 -16.47
C GLU A 601 -4.54 -6.84 -15.29
N VAL A 602 -4.81 -6.00 -14.30
CA VAL A 602 -5.63 -6.37 -13.14
C VAL A 602 -7.07 -6.69 -13.55
N ILE A 603 -7.65 -5.93 -14.48
CA ILE A 603 -9.00 -6.16 -15.01
C ILE A 603 -9.06 -7.50 -15.73
N VAL A 604 -8.11 -7.78 -16.63
CA VAL A 604 -8.05 -9.05 -17.36
C VAL A 604 -7.88 -10.24 -16.41
N ASN A 605 -6.99 -10.12 -15.43
CA ASN A 605 -6.75 -11.17 -14.43
C ASN A 605 -7.95 -11.40 -13.51
N SER A 606 -8.78 -10.37 -13.26
CA SER A 606 -9.98 -10.52 -12.43
C SER A 606 -11.05 -11.39 -13.09
N GLY A 607 -11.12 -11.38 -14.43
CA GLY A 607 -12.10 -12.15 -15.20
C GLY A 607 -13.56 -11.87 -14.86
N TYR A 608 -13.86 -10.71 -14.25
CA TYR A 608 -15.20 -10.37 -13.78
C TYR A 608 -16.08 -9.94 -14.95
N ASP A 609 -17.19 -10.65 -15.19
CA ASP A 609 -18.24 -10.22 -16.12
C ASP A 609 -19.42 -9.61 -15.36
N PRO A 610 -19.67 -8.29 -15.50
CA PRO A 610 -20.77 -7.62 -14.81
C PRO A 610 -22.17 -8.03 -15.30
N ASP A 611 -22.31 -8.66 -16.49
CA ASP A 611 -23.60 -9.11 -17.04
C ASP A 611 -23.97 -10.53 -16.62
N GLU A 612 -22.98 -11.35 -16.22
CA GLU A 612 -23.21 -12.67 -15.61
C GLU A 612 -23.47 -12.59 -14.10
N ASP A 613 -23.29 -11.42 -13.47
CA ASP A 613 -23.53 -11.23 -12.04
C ASP A 613 -25.02 -11.25 -11.69
N ILE A 614 -25.51 -12.43 -11.28
CA ILE A 614 -26.89 -12.67 -10.85
C ILE A 614 -27.26 -11.84 -9.60
N LEU A 615 -26.30 -11.51 -8.74
CA LEU A 615 -26.54 -10.76 -7.50
C LEU A 615 -26.59 -9.24 -7.73
N ASN A 616 -26.05 -8.76 -8.85
CA ASN A 616 -26.02 -7.35 -9.26
C ASN A 616 -26.34 -7.18 -10.76
N PRO A 617 -27.57 -7.52 -11.18
CA PRO A 617 -27.93 -7.48 -12.60
C PRO A 617 -27.89 -6.04 -13.15
N SER A 618 -27.28 -5.88 -14.32
CA SER A 618 -27.22 -4.61 -15.08
C SER A 618 -28.53 -4.28 -15.81
N SER A 619 -29.44 -5.25 -15.90
CA SER A 619 -30.69 -5.17 -16.67
C SER A 619 -31.90 -4.72 -15.82
N SER A 620 -32.84 -4.03 -16.47
CA SER A 620 -34.12 -3.60 -15.87
C SER A 620 -35.27 -4.54 -16.25
N VAL A 621 -36.28 -4.64 -15.39
CA VAL A 621 -37.43 -5.55 -15.59
C VAL A 621 -38.66 -4.74 -15.92
N PHE A 622 -39.21 -4.92 -17.12
CA PHE A 622 -40.41 -4.24 -17.62
C PHE A 622 -41.55 -5.24 -17.81
N CYS A 623 -42.80 -4.77 -17.79
CA CYS A 623 -43.96 -5.61 -18.06
C CYS A 623 -44.54 -5.34 -19.46
N ALA A 624 -44.69 -6.37 -20.28
CA ALA A 624 -45.49 -6.33 -21.50
C ALA A 624 -46.47 -7.51 -21.52
N HIS A 625 -47.74 -7.25 -21.83
CA HIS A 625 -48.80 -8.27 -21.97
C HIS A 625 -48.98 -9.20 -20.74
N GLY A 626 -48.68 -8.72 -19.53
CA GLY A 626 -48.85 -9.51 -18.31
C GLY A 626 -47.74 -10.53 -18.05
N SER A 627 -46.57 -10.37 -18.66
CA SER A 627 -45.33 -11.09 -18.32
C SER A 627 -44.15 -10.13 -18.21
N GLY A 628 -43.33 -10.28 -17.18
CA GLY A 628 -42.10 -9.48 -17.02
C GLY A 628 -41.03 -9.94 -18.02
N PHE A 629 -40.40 -9.00 -18.72
CA PHE A 629 -39.25 -9.24 -19.60
C PHE A 629 -38.05 -8.39 -19.17
N ILE A 630 -36.86 -8.89 -19.46
CA ILE A 630 -35.59 -8.27 -19.05
C ILE A 630 -35.08 -7.40 -20.20
N VAL A 631 -34.81 -6.13 -19.90
CA VAL A 631 -34.23 -5.17 -20.84
C VAL A 631 -32.76 -4.93 -20.47
N PRO A 632 -31.80 -5.19 -21.39
CA PRO A 632 -30.39 -4.91 -21.16
C PRO A 632 -30.10 -3.42 -20.93
N PHE A 633 -28.99 -3.11 -20.27
CA PHE A 633 -28.69 -1.78 -19.71
C PHE A 633 -28.66 -0.65 -20.77
N ASP A 634 -28.27 -0.98 -22.00
CA ASP A 634 -28.15 -0.10 -23.17
C ASP A 634 -29.51 0.33 -23.74
N GLN A 635 -30.56 -0.46 -23.51
CA GLN A 635 -31.90 -0.23 -24.07
C GLN A 635 -32.89 0.36 -23.07
N VAL A 636 -32.54 0.42 -21.77
CA VAL A 636 -33.44 0.88 -20.69
C VAL A 636 -34.02 2.27 -20.95
N GLU A 637 -33.24 3.19 -21.53
CA GLU A 637 -33.68 4.58 -21.87
C GLU A 637 -34.83 4.63 -22.86
N SER A 638 -34.88 3.69 -23.81
CA SER A 638 -35.93 3.66 -24.81
C SER A 638 -37.29 3.16 -24.27
N TYR A 639 -37.31 2.53 -23.09
CA TYR A 639 -38.52 1.97 -22.47
C TYR A 639 -38.99 2.75 -21.23
N MET A 640 -38.40 3.90 -20.94
CA MET A 640 -38.70 4.68 -19.73
C MET A 640 -40.14 5.24 -19.71
N HIS A 641 -40.73 5.32 -18.51
CA HIS A 641 -42.04 5.90 -18.29
C HIS A 641 -41.99 7.33 -17.68
N VAL A 642 -40.80 7.79 -17.27
CA VAL A 642 -40.53 9.14 -16.77
C VAL A 642 -39.47 9.80 -17.64
N GLU A 643 -39.76 11.02 -18.13
CA GLU A 643 -38.77 11.85 -18.83
C GLU A 643 -37.71 12.32 -17.81
N SER A 644 -36.44 12.01 -18.07
CA SER A 644 -35.32 12.51 -17.27
C SER A 644 -35.30 14.04 -17.32
N PRO A 645 -35.24 14.76 -16.18
CA PRO A 645 -35.14 16.23 -16.17
C PRO A 645 -33.81 16.77 -16.74
N LEU A 646 -32.86 15.90 -17.13
CA LEU A 646 -31.52 16.27 -17.56
C LEU A 646 -31.33 15.94 -19.04
N ASP A 647 -31.56 16.93 -19.90
CA ASP A 647 -31.02 16.96 -21.26
C ASP A 647 -29.54 17.36 -21.19
N PHE A 648 -28.63 16.40 -21.40
CA PHE A 648 -27.19 16.67 -21.49
C PHE A 648 -26.75 17.30 -22.83
N ASP A 649 -27.69 17.47 -23.78
CA ASP A 649 -27.41 17.89 -25.16
C ASP A 649 -27.74 19.37 -25.46
N GLY A 650 -28.15 20.14 -24.44
CA GLY A 650 -28.51 21.55 -24.56
C GLY A 650 -27.64 22.48 -23.71
N ASP A 651 -26.67 23.14 -24.35
CA ASP A 651 -25.91 24.29 -23.81
C ASP A 651 -25.29 24.12 -22.42
N VAL A 652 -24.14 23.44 -22.36
CA VAL A 652 -23.17 23.59 -21.26
C VAL A 652 -22.51 24.97 -21.34
N GLU A 653 -23.27 26.03 -21.07
CA GLU A 653 -22.69 27.22 -20.46
C GLU A 653 -22.34 26.85 -19.02
N LYS A 654 -21.03 26.72 -18.77
CA LYS A 654 -20.38 26.59 -17.46
C LYS A 654 -21.22 27.23 -16.35
N ARG A 655 -21.94 26.40 -15.57
CA ARG A 655 -22.34 26.82 -14.23
C ARG A 655 -21.06 26.84 -13.40
N ASP A 656 -20.60 28.06 -13.09
CA ASP A 656 -19.35 28.32 -12.38
C ASP A 656 -19.32 27.63 -11.00
N PHE A 657 -18.70 26.46 -10.96
CA PHE A 657 -18.52 25.58 -9.81
C PHE A 657 -17.80 26.29 -8.64
N GLU A 658 -16.96 27.29 -8.92
CA GLU A 658 -16.26 28.10 -7.92
C GLU A 658 -17.22 28.95 -7.06
N ALA A 659 -18.37 29.36 -7.59
CA ALA A 659 -19.32 30.20 -6.88
C ALA A 659 -20.13 29.42 -5.82
N ASP A 660 -20.36 28.13 -6.05
CA ASP A 660 -21.14 27.27 -5.15
C ASP A 660 -20.29 26.65 -4.05
N VAL A 661 -19.01 26.32 -4.33
CA VAL A 661 -18.03 25.95 -3.30
C VAL A 661 -17.83 27.11 -2.31
N ALA A 662 -17.73 28.36 -2.82
CA ALA A 662 -17.63 29.55 -1.97
C ALA A 662 -18.91 29.86 -1.18
N ARG A 663 -20.08 29.31 -1.55
CA ARG A 663 -21.33 29.39 -0.77
C ARG A 663 -21.39 28.32 0.31
N LEU A 664 -20.87 27.13 0.05
CA LEU A 664 -20.81 26.01 1.00
C LEU A 664 -19.78 26.23 2.12
N GLU A 665 -18.63 26.83 1.81
CA GLU A 665 -17.63 27.17 2.84
C GLU A 665 -18.12 28.29 3.78
N ARG A 666 -18.95 29.21 3.26
CA ARG A 666 -19.58 30.28 4.06
C ARG A 666 -20.72 29.79 4.95
N SER A 667 -21.35 28.67 4.62
CA SER A 667 -22.43 28.08 5.44
C SER A 667 -21.93 27.08 6.49
N ALA A 668 -20.72 26.53 6.34
CA ALA A 668 -20.10 25.65 7.33
C ALA A 668 -19.33 26.39 8.45
N GLY A 669 -19.05 27.69 8.27
CA GLY A 669 -18.21 28.50 9.14
C GLY A 669 -18.93 29.31 10.23
N SER A 670 -19.98 28.80 10.86
CA SER A 670 -20.53 29.41 12.09
C SER A 670 -21.43 28.43 12.85
N GLY A 671 -20.88 27.80 13.88
CA GLY A 671 -21.68 27.01 14.81
C GLY A 671 -20.86 26.12 15.76
N LYS A 672 -20.26 26.70 16.79
CA LYS A 672 -20.04 26.00 18.07
C LYS A 672 -20.86 26.70 19.16
N ASN A 673 -21.57 25.84 19.91
CA ASN A 673 -22.17 26.00 21.23
C ASN A 673 -23.54 26.70 21.40
N ASP A 674 -24.55 25.84 21.44
CA ASP A 674 -25.30 25.44 22.65
C ASP A 674 -26.61 26.15 23.08
N SER A 675 -27.66 25.32 23.08
CA SER A 675 -28.77 25.24 24.05
C SER A 675 -30.02 26.16 24.00
N LYS A 676 -31.17 25.46 24.13
CA LYS A 676 -32.49 25.83 24.72
C LYS A 676 -33.56 26.56 23.89
N TYR A 677 -34.57 25.74 23.54
CA TYR A 677 -36.03 25.89 23.71
C TYR A 677 -36.78 27.20 23.35
N LYS A 678 -37.85 26.96 22.56
CA LYS A 678 -39.24 27.51 22.59
C LYS A 678 -39.64 28.66 21.66
N ASN A 679 -40.69 28.32 20.88
CA ASN A 679 -41.90 29.07 20.53
C ASN A 679 -41.85 30.32 19.63
N SER A 680 -42.47 30.13 18.46
CA SER A 680 -43.51 30.98 17.82
C SER A 680 -43.35 32.51 17.80
N GLY A 681 -43.35 33.10 16.61
CA GLY A 681 -43.70 34.52 16.43
C GLY A 681 -43.24 35.11 15.09
N HIS A 682 -44.16 35.78 14.41
CA HIS A 682 -44.02 36.46 13.12
C HIS A 682 -43.14 37.75 13.12
N TYR A 683 -42.90 38.24 11.89
CA TYR A 683 -42.54 39.60 11.40
C TYR A 683 -41.02 39.87 11.20
N ILE A 684 -40.54 40.04 9.96
CA ILE A 684 -40.47 41.28 9.14
C ILE A 684 -39.76 42.40 9.91
N ALA A 685 -38.48 42.68 9.58
CA ALA A 685 -37.82 44.00 9.60
C ALA A 685 -36.31 43.90 9.29
N ASP A 686 -35.90 43.88 8.01
CA ASP A 686 -34.50 44.12 7.60
C ASP A 686 -34.33 45.39 6.75
N GLN A 687 -35.39 45.86 6.06
CA GLN A 687 -35.30 47.04 5.19
C GLN A 687 -35.23 48.38 5.96
N GLU A 688 -35.83 48.49 7.15
CA GLU A 688 -35.80 49.75 7.91
C GLU A 688 -34.43 50.03 8.56
N LEU A 689 -33.62 49.00 8.80
CA LEU A 689 -32.29 49.16 9.39
C LEU A 689 -31.25 49.64 8.37
N GLU A 690 -31.36 49.20 7.11
CA GLU A 690 -30.50 49.68 6.01
C GLU A 690 -30.75 51.17 5.71
N ASP A 691 -32.00 51.61 5.74
CA ASP A 691 -32.37 53.02 5.49
C ASP A 691 -31.91 53.97 6.61
N ILE A 692 -31.89 53.51 7.86
CA ILE A 692 -31.34 54.27 8.99
C ILE A 692 -29.81 54.37 8.88
N PHE A 693 -29.14 53.30 8.42
CA PHE A 693 -27.69 53.24 8.28
C PHE A 693 -27.18 54.21 7.19
N ILE A 694 -27.85 54.24 6.03
CA ILE A 694 -27.50 55.12 4.91
C ILE A 694 -27.73 56.61 5.28
N ARG A 695 -28.78 56.90 6.07
CA ARG A 695 -29.05 58.25 6.59
C ARG A 695 -28.04 58.75 7.62
N THR A 696 -27.44 57.84 8.40
CA THR A 696 -26.59 58.21 9.54
C THR A 696 -25.12 58.37 9.15
N PHE A 697 -24.59 57.55 8.23
CA PHE A 697 -23.15 57.49 7.97
C PHE A 697 -22.71 57.86 6.54
N GLY A 698 -23.65 58.13 5.63
CA GLY A 698 -23.36 58.52 4.24
C GLY A 698 -22.82 57.37 3.35
N PRO A 699 -22.81 57.55 2.02
CA PRO A 699 -22.46 56.48 1.08
C PRO A 699 -20.94 56.26 0.94
N ILE A 700 -20.51 55.01 1.10
CA ILE A 700 -19.11 54.58 0.94
C ILE A 700 -18.72 54.59 -0.55
N LYS A 701 -17.68 55.37 -0.91
CA LYS A 701 -17.08 55.36 -2.26
C LYS A 701 -15.92 54.34 -2.32
N ASN A 702 -16.07 53.29 -3.13
CA ASN A 702 -14.99 52.35 -3.43
C ASN A 702 -14.35 52.63 -4.81
N ARG A 703 -13.05 52.95 -4.78
CA ARG A 703 -12.20 53.39 -5.91
C ARG A 703 -11.63 52.23 -6.78
N ALA A 704 -12.18 51.03 -6.66
CA ALA A 704 -11.68 49.81 -7.35
C ALA A 704 -12.38 49.49 -8.69
N LYS A 705 -13.30 50.34 -9.16
CA LYS A 705 -14.08 50.10 -10.39
C LYS A 705 -13.50 50.73 -11.67
N GLU A 706 -12.52 51.63 -11.60
CA GLU A 706 -12.02 52.34 -12.80
C GLU A 706 -10.84 51.66 -13.50
N VAL A 707 -10.03 50.85 -12.81
CA VAL A 707 -8.86 50.19 -13.43
C VAL A 707 -9.26 48.99 -14.31
N ASN A 708 -10.42 48.37 -14.05
CA ASN A 708 -10.88 47.18 -14.76
C ASN A 708 -11.73 47.46 -16.03
N LEU A 709 -12.05 48.72 -16.35
CA LEU A 709 -12.81 49.02 -17.57
C LEU A 709 -11.94 49.22 -18.82
N ALA A 710 -10.64 49.50 -18.67
CA ALA A 710 -9.72 49.67 -19.80
C ALA A 710 -9.21 48.31 -20.33
N SER A 711 -8.94 47.35 -19.46
CA SER A 711 -8.52 45.98 -19.81
C SER A 711 -9.64 45.16 -20.44
N ALA A 712 -10.90 45.36 -20.02
CA ALA A 712 -12.06 44.67 -20.58
C ALA A 712 -12.40 45.08 -22.03
N ARG A 713 -12.01 46.30 -22.46
CA ARG A 713 -12.26 46.76 -23.84
C ARG A 713 -11.28 46.20 -24.86
N THR A 714 -10.03 45.95 -24.46
CA THR A 714 -9.00 45.38 -25.35
C THR A 714 -9.18 43.87 -25.56
N ILE A 715 -9.69 43.16 -24.55
CA ILE A 715 -10.00 41.73 -24.62
C ILE A 715 -11.25 41.49 -25.49
N ARG A 716 -12.31 42.29 -25.29
CA ARG A 716 -13.53 42.21 -26.12
C ARG A 716 -13.30 42.55 -27.60
N ALA A 717 -12.29 43.35 -27.94
CA ALA A 717 -11.94 43.62 -29.34
C ALA A 717 -11.22 42.44 -30.00
N LYS A 718 -10.33 41.76 -29.26
CA LYS A 718 -9.67 40.52 -29.71
C LYS A 718 -10.65 39.34 -29.83
N GLU A 719 -11.56 39.18 -28.87
CA GLU A 719 -12.62 38.15 -28.93
C GLU A 719 -13.59 38.39 -30.10
N LYS A 720 -13.87 39.65 -30.47
CA LYS A 720 -14.74 39.95 -31.61
C LYS A 720 -14.10 39.65 -32.97
N GLU A 721 -12.77 39.73 -33.09
CA GLU A 721 -12.05 39.30 -34.30
C GLU A 721 -11.87 37.78 -34.35
N VAL A 722 -11.61 37.13 -33.21
CA VAL A 722 -11.54 35.65 -33.10
C VAL A 722 -12.91 35.03 -33.41
N ASN A 723 -14.00 35.56 -32.85
CA ASN A 723 -15.36 35.10 -33.13
C ASN A 723 -15.81 35.37 -34.58
N LYS A 724 -15.23 36.38 -35.26
CA LYS A 724 -15.51 36.66 -36.69
C LYS A 724 -14.69 35.77 -37.63
N ALA A 725 -13.54 35.27 -37.17
CA ALA A 725 -12.77 34.23 -37.85
C ALA A 725 -13.36 32.83 -37.62
N GLU A 726 -13.90 32.55 -36.43
CA GLU A 726 -14.62 31.32 -36.08
C GLU A 726 -15.99 31.21 -36.76
N ASN A 727 -16.75 32.30 -36.85
CA ASN A 727 -18.03 32.30 -37.57
C ASN A 727 -17.89 32.25 -39.10
N ARG A 728 -16.69 32.42 -39.67
CA ARG A 728 -16.43 32.03 -41.07
C ARG A 728 -16.08 30.56 -41.24
N ARG A 729 -15.71 29.87 -40.16
CA ARG A 729 -15.46 28.41 -40.16
C ARG A 729 -16.70 27.60 -39.79
N ARG A 730 -17.67 28.18 -39.08
CA ARG A 730 -18.98 27.57 -38.80
C ARG A 730 -20.05 27.94 -39.82
N VAL A 731 -19.78 27.69 -41.10
CA VAL A 731 -20.78 27.25 -42.09
C VAL A 731 -20.08 26.29 -43.04
N LYS A 732 -19.85 25.06 -42.57
CA LYS A 732 -19.79 23.88 -43.42
C LYS A 732 -20.58 22.81 -42.70
N THR A 733 -21.79 22.60 -43.18
CA THR A 733 -22.58 21.38 -42.96
C THR A 733 -21.61 20.20 -43.04
N LEU A 734 -21.52 19.40 -41.99
CA LEU A 734 -20.77 18.13 -42.02
C LEU A 734 -21.52 17.19 -42.97
N GLU A 735 -21.18 17.26 -44.25
CA GLU A 735 -21.44 16.17 -45.18
C GLU A 735 -20.77 14.91 -44.60
N ARG A 736 -21.51 13.79 -44.52
CA ARG A 736 -20.94 12.48 -44.14
C ARG A 736 -19.72 12.23 -45.03
N LYS A 737 -18.52 12.25 -44.45
CA LYS A 737 -17.30 11.90 -45.18
C LYS A 737 -17.39 10.45 -45.61
N GLN A 738 -17.14 10.18 -46.88
CA GLN A 738 -17.10 8.82 -47.42
C GLN A 738 -15.98 8.03 -46.72
N GLU A 739 -16.29 6.83 -46.23
CA GLU A 739 -15.37 5.98 -45.47
C GLU A 739 -14.62 5.02 -46.41
N TYR A 740 -13.30 5.00 -46.29
CA TYR A 740 -12.41 4.15 -47.07
C TYR A 740 -11.75 3.10 -46.17
N LEU A 741 -11.70 1.86 -46.66
CA LEU A 741 -10.96 0.76 -46.05
C LEU A 741 -9.87 0.29 -47.01
N LEU A 742 -8.61 0.47 -46.62
CA LEU A 742 -7.44 -0.07 -47.30
C LEU A 742 -7.09 -1.42 -46.69
N VAL A 743 -6.97 -2.47 -47.51
CA VAL A 743 -6.70 -3.83 -47.06
C VAL A 743 -5.43 -4.33 -47.71
N ASP A 744 -4.46 -4.76 -46.89
CA ASP A 744 -3.28 -5.48 -47.37
C ASP A 744 -3.65 -6.94 -47.67
N GLY A 745 -3.78 -7.25 -48.97
CA GLY A 745 -4.36 -8.50 -49.42
C GLY A 745 -3.56 -9.75 -49.01
N TYR A 746 -2.23 -9.72 -49.05
CA TYR A 746 -1.43 -10.90 -48.66
C TYR A 746 -1.37 -11.08 -47.16
N ASN A 747 -1.28 -9.98 -46.40
CA ASN A 747 -1.29 -10.05 -44.95
C ASN A 747 -2.58 -10.70 -44.43
N ILE A 748 -3.74 -10.35 -45.01
CA ILE A 748 -5.02 -10.99 -44.66
C ILE A 748 -5.08 -12.46 -45.11
N ILE A 749 -4.62 -12.79 -46.32
CA ILE A 749 -4.65 -14.18 -46.82
C ILE A 749 -3.85 -15.12 -45.93
N PHE A 750 -2.66 -14.70 -45.47
CA PHE A 750 -1.82 -15.54 -44.61
C PHE A 750 -2.28 -15.55 -43.15
N ALA A 751 -3.00 -14.52 -42.70
CA ALA A 751 -3.51 -14.43 -41.34
C ALA A 751 -4.82 -15.22 -41.11
N TRP A 752 -5.62 -15.46 -42.15
CA TRP A 752 -6.89 -16.19 -42.02
C TRP A 752 -6.71 -17.65 -42.41
N ASP A 753 -6.87 -18.56 -41.45
CA ASP A 753 -6.64 -20.00 -41.62
C ASP A 753 -7.28 -20.58 -42.89
N ASP A 754 -8.56 -20.27 -43.15
CA ASP A 754 -9.29 -20.74 -44.34
C ASP A 754 -8.68 -20.27 -45.67
N LEU A 755 -8.17 -19.03 -45.71
CA LEU A 755 -7.53 -18.46 -46.90
C LEU A 755 -6.08 -18.91 -47.05
N ASN A 756 -5.39 -19.16 -45.93
CA ASN A 756 -4.01 -19.63 -45.90
C ASN A 756 -3.91 -21.11 -46.37
N ASP A 757 -4.85 -21.95 -45.94
CA ASP A 757 -5.00 -23.33 -46.43
C ASP A 757 -5.29 -23.36 -47.95
N LEU A 758 -6.14 -22.46 -48.43
CA LEU A 758 -6.41 -22.28 -49.85
C LEU A 758 -5.18 -21.77 -50.61
N ALA A 759 -4.44 -20.80 -50.07
CA ALA A 759 -3.24 -20.23 -50.68
C ALA A 759 -2.11 -21.26 -50.82
N SER A 760 -2.01 -22.18 -49.87
CA SER A 760 -1.06 -23.30 -49.90
C SER A 760 -1.26 -24.23 -51.09
N SER A 761 -2.48 -24.29 -51.65
CA SER A 761 -2.81 -25.11 -52.83
C SER A 761 -2.91 -24.30 -54.13
N ASN A 762 -3.48 -23.09 -54.09
CA ASN A 762 -3.58 -22.17 -55.22
C ASN A 762 -3.77 -20.71 -54.74
N ILE A 763 -2.71 -19.91 -54.86
CA ILE A 763 -2.70 -18.50 -54.43
C ILE A 763 -3.74 -17.65 -55.18
N ASP A 764 -3.96 -17.90 -56.47
CA ASP A 764 -4.93 -17.12 -57.24
C ASP A 764 -6.38 -17.42 -56.81
N ALA A 765 -6.65 -18.65 -56.37
CA ALA A 765 -7.94 -19.01 -55.77
C ALA A 765 -8.16 -18.32 -54.42
N ALA A 766 -7.11 -18.20 -53.59
CA ALA A 766 -7.18 -17.47 -52.33
C ALA A 766 -7.41 -15.96 -52.53
N ARG A 767 -6.74 -15.34 -53.52
CA ARG A 767 -7.01 -13.93 -53.89
C ARG A 767 -8.45 -13.74 -54.33
N GLY A 768 -8.97 -14.60 -55.21
CA GLY A 768 -10.37 -14.53 -55.65
C GLY A 768 -11.34 -14.63 -54.47
N ARG A 769 -11.08 -15.55 -53.53
CA ARG A 769 -11.91 -15.73 -52.34
C ARG A 769 -11.89 -14.52 -51.41
N LEU A 770 -10.73 -13.90 -51.19
CA LEU A 770 -10.63 -12.67 -50.40
C LEU A 770 -11.42 -11.53 -51.05
N LEU A 771 -11.30 -11.36 -52.37
CA LEU A 771 -12.01 -10.31 -53.10
C LEU A 771 -13.54 -10.47 -53.02
N ASP A 772 -14.05 -11.70 -53.08
CA ASP A 772 -15.48 -11.98 -52.89
C ASP A 772 -15.95 -11.59 -51.48
N ILE A 773 -15.17 -11.92 -50.45
CA ILE A 773 -15.50 -11.59 -49.06
C ILE A 773 -15.51 -10.07 -48.86
N MET A 774 -14.49 -9.38 -49.36
CA MET A 774 -14.37 -7.92 -49.27
C MET A 774 -15.46 -7.20 -50.08
N SER A 775 -15.87 -7.75 -51.23
CA SER A 775 -16.97 -7.20 -52.04
C SER A 775 -18.30 -7.26 -51.29
N ASN A 776 -18.60 -8.40 -50.66
CA ASN A 776 -19.78 -8.55 -49.81
C ASN A 776 -19.74 -7.57 -48.64
N TYR A 777 -18.62 -7.52 -47.92
CA TYR A 777 -18.43 -6.59 -46.80
C TYR A 777 -18.62 -5.12 -47.20
N ALA A 778 -18.05 -4.70 -48.35
CA ALA A 778 -18.24 -3.35 -48.90
C ALA A 778 -19.71 -3.06 -49.24
N GLY A 779 -20.44 -4.07 -49.75
CA GLY A 779 -21.85 -3.95 -50.09
C GLY A 779 -22.75 -3.72 -48.88
N TYR A 780 -22.43 -4.34 -47.74
CA TYR A 780 -23.22 -4.22 -46.51
C TYR A 780 -22.87 -2.99 -45.68
N THR A 781 -21.58 -2.63 -45.61
CA THR A 781 -21.13 -1.49 -44.79
C THR A 781 -21.24 -0.15 -45.51
N GLY A 782 -21.36 -0.14 -46.83
CA GLY A 782 -21.34 1.07 -47.65
C GLY A 782 -19.95 1.74 -47.72
N LYS A 783 -18.91 1.11 -47.17
CA LYS A 783 -17.51 1.58 -47.23
C LYS A 783 -16.92 1.34 -48.62
N THR A 784 -16.06 2.26 -49.06
CA THR A 784 -15.28 2.05 -50.29
C THR A 784 -14.02 1.25 -49.95
N VAL A 785 -13.97 -0.02 -50.36
CA VAL A 785 -12.85 -0.92 -50.04
C VAL A 785 -11.85 -0.94 -51.19
N ILE A 786 -10.57 -0.79 -50.85
CA ILE A 786 -9.42 -0.89 -51.74
C ILE A 786 -8.53 -2.03 -51.23
N VAL A 787 -8.38 -3.09 -52.02
CA VAL A 787 -7.50 -4.23 -51.69
C VAL A 787 -6.21 -4.10 -52.49
N VAL A 788 -5.08 -4.06 -51.79
CA VAL A 788 -3.75 -3.88 -52.39
C VAL A 788 -3.01 -5.22 -52.37
N PHE A 789 -2.45 -5.61 -53.52
CA PHE A 789 -1.59 -6.78 -53.64
C PHE A 789 -0.22 -6.37 -54.21
N ASP A 790 0.84 -6.91 -53.62
CA ASP A 790 2.17 -6.90 -54.24
C ASP A 790 2.17 -7.61 -55.60
N ALA A 791 2.80 -6.97 -56.57
CA ALA A 791 3.02 -7.56 -57.88
C ALA A 791 4.07 -8.69 -57.83
N TYR A 792 3.61 -9.92 -57.62
CA TYR A 792 4.46 -11.10 -57.72
C TYR A 792 4.51 -11.63 -59.17
N ARG A 793 5.63 -11.37 -59.85
CA ARG A 793 6.11 -11.94 -61.14
C ARG A 793 5.48 -11.44 -62.45
N VAL A 794 5.77 -10.22 -62.90
CA VAL A 794 5.95 -9.90 -64.35
C VAL A 794 6.91 -8.70 -64.50
N GLN A 795 7.96 -8.83 -65.31
CA GLN A 795 8.92 -7.75 -65.57
C GLN A 795 8.25 -6.56 -66.29
N GLY A 796 8.34 -5.36 -65.70
CA GLY A 796 7.96 -4.10 -66.35
C GLY A 796 6.48 -3.68 -66.24
N HIS A 797 5.76 -4.11 -65.20
CA HIS A 797 4.34 -3.77 -64.99
C HIS A 797 4.16 -2.36 -64.40
N GLN A 798 3.20 -1.58 -64.92
CA GLN A 798 2.73 -0.32 -64.31
C GLN A 798 1.58 -0.62 -63.30
N VAL A 799 1.29 0.32 -62.38
CA VAL A 799 0.17 0.17 -61.41
C VAL A 799 -1.11 -0.09 -62.20
N GLU A 800 -1.75 -1.21 -61.91
CA GLU A 800 -3.03 -1.57 -62.51
C GLU A 800 -4.11 -1.50 -61.43
N GLN A 801 -5.06 -0.57 -61.59
CA GLN A 801 -6.24 -0.45 -60.76
C GLN A 801 -7.42 -1.11 -61.47
N LEU A 802 -7.87 -2.25 -60.95
CA LEU A 802 -8.99 -3.01 -61.48
C LEU A 802 -10.21 -2.83 -60.56
N LYS A 803 -11.38 -2.59 -61.15
CA LYS A 803 -12.63 -2.59 -60.39
C LYS A 803 -13.20 -4.00 -60.36
N TYR A 804 -13.20 -4.62 -59.18
CA TYR A 804 -13.77 -5.95 -58.97
C TYR A 804 -15.12 -5.79 -58.26
N HIS A 805 -16.22 -6.00 -58.97
CA HIS A 805 -17.58 -5.73 -58.48
C HIS A 805 -17.73 -4.28 -57.93
N ASN A 806 -17.94 -4.12 -56.63
CA ASN A 806 -18.09 -2.85 -55.91
C ASN A 806 -16.82 -2.41 -55.15
N ILE A 807 -15.68 -3.10 -55.32
CA ILE A 807 -14.40 -2.77 -54.68
C ILE A 807 -13.30 -2.46 -55.71
N TYR A 808 -12.25 -1.78 -55.26
CA TYR A 808 -11.07 -1.48 -56.07
C TYR A 808 -9.93 -2.43 -55.69
N VAL A 809 -9.25 -2.98 -56.69
CA VAL A 809 -8.11 -3.87 -56.52
C VAL A 809 -6.90 -3.23 -57.17
N VAL A 810 -5.83 -3.07 -56.40
CA VAL A 810 -4.61 -2.42 -56.87
C VAL A 810 -3.47 -3.42 -56.82
N TYR A 811 -2.80 -3.59 -57.96
CA TYR A 811 -1.51 -4.28 -58.02
C TYR A 811 -0.40 -3.24 -58.11
N THR A 812 0.55 -3.27 -57.16
CA THR A 812 1.66 -2.30 -57.08
C THR A 812 2.66 -2.46 -58.23
N LYS A 813 3.57 -1.49 -58.41
CA LYS A 813 4.69 -1.61 -59.38
C LYS A 813 5.77 -2.55 -58.83
N GLU A 814 6.59 -3.16 -59.71
CA GLU A 814 7.67 -4.08 -59.32
C GLU A 814 8.67 -3.50 -58.29
N ALA A 815 8.83 -2.18 -58.23
CA ALA A 815 9.75 -1.48 -57.33
C ALA A 815 9.07 -0.82 -56.11
N MET A 816 7.78 -1.09 -55.87
CA MET A 816 7.00 -0.49 -54.78
C MET A 816 6.25 -1.58 -54.02
N THR A 817 6.42 -1.65 -52.71
CA THR A 817 5.69 -2.62 -51.88
C THR A 817 4.26 -2.14 -51.61
N ALA A 818 3.37 -3.07 -51.28
CA ALA A 818 2.00 -2.80 -50.84
C ALA A 818 2.00 -1.83 -49.65
N ASP A 819 2.98 -1.96 -48.76
CA ASP A 819 3.19 -1.08 -47.61
C ASP A 819 3.45 0.38 -48.03
N GLU A 820 4.38 0.59 -48.97
CA GLU A 820 4.68 1.92 -49.51
C GLU A 820 3.46 2.53 -50.21
N TYR A 821 2.66 1.72 -50.90
CA TYR A 821 1.44 2.19 -51.57
C TYR A 821 0.36 2.57 -50.56
N ILE A 822 0.15 1.74 -49.54
CA ILE A 822 -0.82 2.01 -48.48
C ILE A 822 -0.45 3.29 -47.73
N GLU A 823 0.83 3.55 -47.48
CA GLU A 823 1.29 4.80 -46.85
C GLU A 823 0.96 6.03 -47.71
N GLU A 824 1.36 6.04 -49.00
CA GLU A 824 1.12 7.16 -49.91
C GLU A 824 -0.38 7.44 -50.06
N GLU A 825 -1.17 6.40 -50.31
CA GLU A 825 -2.62 6.49 -50.52
C GLU A 825 -3.37 6.88 -49.22
N THR A 826 -2.94 6.39 -48.05
CA THR A 826 -3.52 6.80 -46.75
C THR A 826 -3.31 8.29 -46.51
N HIS A 827 -2.11 8.81 -46.80
CA HIS A 827 -1.80 10.23 -46.62
C HIS A 827 -2.57 11.12 -47.62
N GLU A 828 -2.83 10.65 -48.84
CA GLU A 828 -3.66 11.35 -49.82
C GLU A 828 -5.15 11.35 -49.45
N LEU A 829 -5.72 10.17 -49.18
CA LEU A 829 -7.15 10.00 -48.92
C LEU A 829 -7.59 10.66 -47.60
N LYS A 830 -6.74 10.66 -46.56
CA LYS A 830 -7.04 11.30 -45.28
C LYS A 830 -7.31 12.81 -45.39
N LYS A 831 -6.77 13.48 -46.42
CA LYS A 831 -7.01 14.92 -46.64
C LYS A 831 -8.51 15.23 -46.81
N GLN A 832 -9.29 14.28 -47.31
CA GLN A 832 -10.71 14.48 -47.64
C GLN A 832 -11.66 13.46 -46.98
N TYR A 833 -11.18 12.24 -46.65
CA TYR A 833 -12.00 11.10 -46.24
C TYR A 833 -11.60 10.53 -44.87
N SER A 834 -12.45 9.65 -44.32
CA SER A 834 -12.12 8.83 -43.14
C SER A 834 -11.51 7.53 -43.64
N VAL A 835 -10.27 7.22 -43.23
CA VAL A 835 -9.49 6.09 -43.75
C VAL A 835 -9.19 5.11 -42.63
N THR A 836 -9.51 3.84 -42.88
CA THR A 836 -9.15 2.69 -42.04
C THR A 836 -8.18 1.80 -42.81
N VAL A 837 -7.12 1.31 -42.18
CA VAL A 837 -6.14 0.40 -42.79
C VAL A 837 -6.17 -0.93 -42.06
N ALA A 838 -6.39 -2.02 -42.81
CA ALA A 838 -6.40 -3.37 -42.28
C ALA A 838 -5.08 -4.11 -42.55
N THR A 839 -4.28 -4.30 -41.49
CA THR A 839 -3.00 -5.02 -41.53
C THR A 839 -2.56 -5.46 -40.13
N SER A 840 -1.88 -6.60 -40.06
CA SER A 840 -1.20 -7.10 -38.86
C SER A 840 0.32 -6.85 -38.87
N ASP A 841 0.87 -6.17 -39.89
CA ASP A 841 2.30 -5.82 -39.93
C ASP A 841 2.60 -4.63 -39.01
N LYS A 842 3.55 -4.82 -38.07
CA LYS A 842 3.94 -3.81 -37.09
C LYS A 842 4.54 -2.56 -37.73
N VAL A 843 5.23 -2.68 -38.87
CA VAL A 843 5.83 -1.53 -39.55
C VAL A 843 4.74 -0.63 -40.12
N VAL A 844 3.76 -1.23 -40.81
CA VAL A 844 2.63 -0.49 -41.40
C VAL A 844 1.72 0.09 -40.32
N GLN A 845 1.53 -0.59 -39.19
CA GLN A 845 0.76 -0.06 -38.06
C GLN A 845 1.40 1.20 -37.47
N VAL A 846 2.71 1.23 -37.26
CA VAL A 846 3.41 2.41 -36.73
C VAL A 846 3.32 3.60 -37.70
N ILE A 847 3.47 3.34 -39.00
CA ILE A 847 3.35 4.37 -40.05
C ILE A 847 1.91 4.91 -40.13
N THR A 848 0.91 4.03 -40.12
CA THR A 848 -0.52 4.39 -40.19
C THR A 848 -0.95 5.21 -38.96
N TRP A 849 -0.41 4.88 -37.79
CA TRP A 849 -0.65 5.64 -36.56
C TRP A 849 0.00 7.04 -36.63
N GLY A 850 1.23 7.13 -37.15
CA GLY A 850 1.90 8.41 -37.44
C GLY A 850 1.14 9.28 -38.44
N ALA A 851 0.48 8.66 -39.43
CA ALA A 851 -0.41 9.31 -40.37
C ALA A 851 -1.80 9.62 -39.77
N GLY A 852 -2.13 9.14 -38.57
CA GLY A 852 -3.38 9.35 -37.83
C GLY A 852 -4.63 8.78 -38.51
N ALA A 853 -4.49 7.64 -39.20
CA ALA A 853 -5.61 6.83 -39.72
C ALA A 853 -5.96 5.71 -38.71
N VAL A 854 -7.17 5.15 -38.82
CA VAL A 854 -7.63 4.08 -37.92
C VAL A 854 -7.02 2.75 -38.39
N ILE A 855 -6.50 1.96 -37.46
CA ILE A 855 -5.86 0.68 -37.75
C ILE A 855 -6.80 -0.45 -37.36
N LEU A 856 -6.89 -1.46 -38.21
CA LEU A 856 -7.62 -2.69 -37.97
C LEU A 856 -6.67 -3.88 -38.17
N SER A 857 -6.56 -4.77 -37.18
CA SER A 857 -5.76 -5.99 -37.35
C SER A 857 -6.46 -6.98 -38.28
N ALA A 858 -5.73 -7.93 -38.84
CA ALA A 858 -6.32 -8.97 -39.68
C ALA A 858 -7.38 -9.80 -38.93
N THR A 859 -7.15 -10.09 -37.65
CA THR A 859 -8.08 -10.84 -36.79
C THR A 859 -9.34 -10.03 -36.49
N ASN A 860 -9.19 -8.74 -36.18
CA ASN A 860 -10.34 -7.87 -35.89
C ASN A 860 -11.19 -7.66 -37.15
N LEU A 861 -10.56 -7.56 -38.34
CA LEU A 861 -11.29 -7.52 -39.61
C LEU A 861 -12.08 -8.82 -39.84
N LYS A 862 -11.52 -9.99 -39.48
CA LYS A 862 -12.22 -11.28 -39.60
C LYS A 862 -13.48 -11.31 -38.75
N GLU A 863 -13.37 -10.93 -37.49
CA GLU A 863 -14.50 -10.86 -36.57
C GLU A 863 -15.57 -9.85 -37.01
N GLU A 864 -15.15 -8.70 -37.55
CA GLU A 864 -16.08 -7.69 -38.06
C GLU A 864 -16.85 -8.22 -39.28
N VAL A 865 -16.15 -8.88 -40.21
CA VAL A 865 -16.78 -9.52 -41.39
C VAL A 865 -17.74 -10.63 -40.96
N GLU A 866 -17.37 -11.48 -40.01
CA GLU A 866 -18.25 -12.55 -39.48
C GLU A 866 -19.48 -11.98 -38.78
N ARG A 867 -19.32 -10.89 -38.00
CA ARG A 867 -20.45 -10.18 -37.38
C ARG A 867 -21.42 -9.63 -38.43
N VAL A 868 -20.91 -8.99 -39.48
CA VAL A 868 -21.74 -8.47 -40.58
C VAL A 868 -22.45 -9.61 -41.32
N VAL A 869 -21.76 -10.71 -41.63
CA VAL A 869 -22.37 -11.87 -42.30
C VAL A 869 -23.45 -12.53 -41.44
N ASN A 870 -23.24 -12.64 -40.12
CA ASN A 870 -24.22 -13.18 -39.19
C ASN A 870 -25.44 -12.26 -39.03
N ALA A 871 -25.24 -10.95 -39.01
CA ALA A 871 -26.34 -9.97 -38.97
C ALA A 871 -27.23 -10.08 -40.22
N VAL A 872 -26.61 -10.18 -41.41
CA VAL A 872 -27.33 -10.37 -42.68
C VAL A 872 -28.08 -11.70 -42.70
N ARG A 873 -27.45 -12.79 -42.24
CA ARG A 873 -28.09 -14.11 -42.19
C ARG A 873 -29.32 -14.10 -41.27
N LYS A 874 -29.25 -13.35 -40.17
CA LYS A 874 -30.36 -13.17 -39.22
C LYS A 874 -31.49 -12.36 -39.85
N GLU A 875 -31.19 -11.23 -40.50
CA GLU A 875 -32.19 -10.43 -41.23
C GLU A 875 -32.85 -11.24 -42.36
N HIS A 876 -32.10 -12.06 -43.10
CA HIS A 876 -32.66 -12.88 -44.18
C HIS A 876 -33.56 -14.02 -43.65
N LEU A 877 -33.19 -14.64 -42.51
CA LEU A 877 -34.02 -15.65 -41.83
C LEU A 877 -35.31 -15.03 -41.28
N ASP A 878 -35.23 -13.82 -40.72
CA ASP A 878 -36.39 -13.09 -40.22
C ASP A 878 -37.32 -12.64 -41.38
N THR A 879 -36.73 -12.27 -42.53
CA THR A 879 -37.49 -11.93 -43.75
C THR A 879 -38.14 -13.17 -44.37
N LEU A 880 -37.46 -14.32 -44.37
CA LEU A 880 -38.02 -15.60 -44.82
C LEU A 880 -39.16 -16.09 -43.90
N ALA A 881 -39.01 -15.92 -42.58
CA ALA A 881 -40.04 -16.23 -41.60
C ALA A 881 -41.29 -15.33 -41.75
N MET A 882 -41.09 -14.06 -42.12
CA MET A 882 -42.18 -13.13 -42.47
C MET A 882 -42.85 -13.48 -43.81
N SER A 883 -42.12 -14.01 -44.79
CA SER A 883 -42.66 -14.35 -46.11
C SER A 883 -43.40 -15.71 -46.19
N GLY A 884 -43.28 -16.57 -45.17
CA GLY A 884 -43.89 -17.91 -45.11
C GLY A 884 -45.39 -17.97 -44.76
N SER A 885 -46.08 -16.82 -44.67
CA SER A 885 -47.48 -16.74 -44.17
C SER A 885 -48.48 -16.19 -45.19
N ILE A 886 -48.34 -16.53 -46.48
CA ILE A 886 -49.35 -16.28 -47.51
C ILE A 886 -49.53 -17.57 -48.32
N GLY A 887 -50.72 -18.16 -48.26
CA GLY A 887 -50.90 -19.60 -48.38
C GLY A 887 -51.14 -20.20 -49.76
N THR A 888 -51.23 -21.53 -49.78
CA THR A 888 -52.09 -22.24 -50.72
C THR A 888 -52.67 -23.48 -50.05
N ARG A 889 -54.00 -23.49 -49.90
CA ARG A 889 -54.83 -24.66 -49.66
C ARG A 889 -54.58 -25.69 -50.77
N LEU A 890 -54.20 -26.91 -50.39
CA LEU A 890 -54.47 -28.11 -51.18
C LEU A 890 -54.89 -29.20 -50.20
N GLU A 891 -56.19 -29.51 -50.23
CA GLU A 891 -56.81 -30.60 -49.47
C GLU A 891 -56.27 -31.93 -49.98
N LEU A 892 -55.80 -32.78 -49.05
CA LEU A 892 -55.50 -34.18 -49.31
C LEU A 892 -56.81 -34.98 -49.33
N PRO A 893 -57.08 -35.83 -50.34
CA PRO A 893 -58.04 -36.90 -50.19
C PRO A 893 -57.42 -38.04 -49.37
N LYS A 894 -58.23 -38.57 -48.46
CA LYS A 894 -58.03 -39.82 -47.74
C LYS A 894 -57.95 -40.99 -48.73
N ASP A 895 -57.01 -41.91 -48.54
CA ASP A 895 -57.29 -43.32 -48.23
C ASP A 895 -56.03 -44.21 -48.38
N VAL A 896 -55.78 -44.96 -47.30
CA VAL A 896 -55.53 -46.42 -47.28
C VAL A 896 -54.60 -47.02 -48.36
N ASN A 897 -53.32 -47.22 -48.02
CA ASN A 897 -52.67 -48.53 -47.78
C ASN A 897 -51.17 -48.36 -47.54
#